data_AF-A0A1S3IAN8-F1
#
_entry.id   AF-A0A1S3IAN8-F1
#
_cell.length_a   1.000
_cell.length_b   1.000
_cell.length_c   1.000
_cell.angle_alpha   90.00
_cell.angle_beta   90.00
_cell.angle_gamma   90.00
#
_symmetry.space_group_name_H-M   'P 1'
#
loop_
_entity.id
_entity.type
_entity.pdbx_description
1 polymer ?
#
loop_
_entity_poly.entity_id
_entity_poly.type
_entity_poly.pdbx_seq_one_letter_code
_entity_poly.pdbx_strand_id
1 'polypeptide(L)'
;MKDAAGEPIFNPGCAIFVCNRWDLVPEDAREIAVERVCSAVSRSWQIDSSKHIFTLSAKMAWQHSQTGCMTHDYRRLVRGIKGLIPVSLQRRMERLHRWGTHLTQRTIDSAQQYIHAASLTRDELEARYKVQEGRLSILENTSKEFLFYLQGDLQEGYKTITDSLSKYLSSDLVCARVTSWTNAEAPYGPDWNCLEGRIKNAICKRIMDAINSWETETKQFETLKKQLFKKFTEKFQLIKSELSMIENMFDRSLGTDSRENGNVATYMPLQDITGYAINKMPTTELSLGEKIAFGLLSPVIVPLGALAFLFVGPKKIEEHLILKQYEQNKCEFLRERSFEVLKIMAKHDVTKSYVDAQLQEARDHLQLMRESIPQLISSTRNYMQTIKKDQRSKEKLIATYAPVVKQFTTVNHALEDFAIRHLFLYFNETDVEADISPSEGHTSYQGNWTEVFPAIFKSSKDQPCKITVKRYKGTAKSKQVREEIVEMRKLKQQKIGFVPTVLGTYIDPTTELPALIMTPRLTSLRVLSSDKGTTTVHRGQLVHYLLKEPIAYLIQLADALAYLHQNDLVCLDLSMDTVMITTGNDRIVTLVNISEPVTMTPPDPNSPIGSMVCLPFSVLDGTKPYDADANIYALGLMMWEIWHNELVYKIHRDLSVKVFSAGISQGTFPLEFETGKMKPALEAYWEKTMRACLSGEIAIKDWKDQLSLIQKMLNRNESTV
;
A
#
# COMPACT_ATOMS: atom_id res chain seq x y z
N MET A 1 -23.63 9.92 -3.59
CA MET A 1 -24.80 9.19 -3.08
C MET A 1 -25.46 9.98 -1.97
N LYS A 2 -26.79 9.98 -2.01
CA LYS A 2 -27.66 10.51 -0.95
C LYS A 2 -28.33 9.32 -0.27
N ASP A 3 -28.59 9.38 1.04
CA ASP A 3 -29.34 8.32 1.71
C ASP A 3 -30.83 8.35 1.30
N ALA A 4 -31.65 7.43 1.82
CA ALA A 4 -33.08 7.36 1.52
C ALA A 4 -33.85 8.64 1.92
N ALA A 5 -33.23 9.55 2.68
CA ALA A 5 -33.77 10.86 3.05
C ALA A 5 -33.19 12.02 2.20
N GLY A 6 -32.36 11.73 1.19
CA GLY A 6 -31.77 12.74 0.32
C GLY A 6 -30.48 13.38 0.85
N GLU A 7 -29.89 12.86 1.93
CA GLU A 7 -28.75 13.46 2.61
C GLU A 7 -27.38 12.95 2.11
N PRO A 8 -26.35 13.81 1.99
CA PRO A 8 -25.01 13.38 1.59
C PRO A 8 -24.44 12.31 2.53
N ILE A 9 -24.07 11.14 1.97
CA ILE A 9 -23.50 10.04 2.76
C ILE A 9 -22.09 10.42 3.24
N PHE A 10 -21.90 10.46 4.55
CA PHE A 10 -20.61 10.66 5.21
C PHE A 10 -19.63 9.53 4.84
N ASN A 11 -18.38 9.90 4.55
CA ASN A 11 -17.30 8.92 4.36
C ASN A 11 -16.57 8.65 5.71
N PRO A 12 -16.74 7.48 6.32
CA PRO A 12 -16.11 7.14 7.60
C PRO A 12 -14.58 6.98 7.52
N GLY A 13 -13.99 7.01 6.33
CA GLY A 13 -12.54 7.06 6.14
C GLY A 13 -11.89 8.42 6.46
N CYS A 14 -12.66 9.46 6.79
CA CYS A 14 -12.17 10.83 6.98
C CYS A 14 -12.63 11.44 8.31
N ALA A 15 -12.12 12.64 8.62
CA ALA A 15 -12.48 13.37 9.84
C ALA A 15 -13.95 13.83 9.84
N ILE A 16 -14.51 13.96 11.05
CA ILE A 16 -15.79 14.62 11.31
C ILE A 16 -15.50 16.02 11.86
N PHE A 17 -16.10 17.04 11.26
CA PHE A 17 -16.05 18.42 11.76
C PHE A 17 -17.40 18.77 12.39
N VAL A 18 -17.41 19.06 13.69
CA VAL A 18 -18.64 19.36 14.42
C VAL A 18 -18.69 20.85 14.80
N CYS A 19 -19.65 21.58 14.25
CA CYS A 19 -19.99 22.93 14.67
C CYS A 19 -20.99 22.84 15.84
N ASN A 20 -20.48 22.59 17.04
CA ASN A 20 -21.26 22.19 18.22
C ASN A 20 -22.07 23.30 18.92
N ARG A 21 -21.85 24.56 18.57
CA ARG A 21 -22.59 25.72 19.10
C ARG A 21 -23.38 26.43 18.01
N TRP A 22 -24.02 25.65 17.15
CA TRP A 22 -24.77 26.20 16.01
C TRP A 22 -25.95 27.09 16.44
N ASP A 23 -26.41 26.90 17.67
CA ASP A 23 -27.39 27.77 18.35
C ASP A 23 -26.91 29.21 18.56
N LEU A 24 -25.60 29.48 18.55
CA LEU A 24 -25.05 30.84 18.67
C LEU A 24 -24.97 31.56 17.31
N VAL A 25 -25.22 30.87 16.20
CA VAL A 25 -25.19 31.46 14.86
C VAL A 25 -26.58 32.05 14.54
N PRO A 26 -26.68 33.37 14.30
CA PRO A 26 -27.93 34.02 13.87
C PRO A 26 -28.50 33.36 12.61
N GLU A 27 -29.83 33.22 12.52
CA GLU A 27 -30.46 32.44 11.44
C GLU A 27 -30.13 32.95 10.04
N ASP A 28 -30.12 34.27 9.88
CA ASP A 28 -29.74 35.02 8.69
C ASP A 28 -28.27 34.83 8.28
N ALA A 29 -27.40 34.44 9.23
CA ALA A 29 -25.99 34.23 9.01
C ALA A 29 -25.60 32.74 8.84
N ARG A 30 -26.53 31.79 9.06
CA ARG A 30 -26.23 30.34 9.08
C ARG A 30 -25.72 29.84 7.74
N GLU A 31 -26.36 30.21 6.64
CA GLU A 31 -26.01 29.73 5.30
C GLU A 31 -24.58 30.18 4.91
N ILE A 32 -24.29 31.47 5.11
CA ILE A 32 -22.96 32.06 4.90
C ILE A 32 -21.91 31.43 5.83
N ALA A 33 -22.28 31.11 7.08
CA ALA A 33 -21.38 30.46 8.03
C ALA A 33 -21.03 29.03 7.60
N VAL A 34 -22.01 28.24 7.13
CA VAL A 34 -21.76 26.89 6.59
C VAL A 34 -20.84 26.97 5.37
N GLU A 35 -21.14 27.86 4.43
CA GLU A 35 -20.33 28.02 3.21
C GLU A 35 -18.87 28.38 3.52
N ARG A 36 -18.64 29.25 4.51
CA ARG A 36 -17.29 29.61 4.97
C ARG A 36 -16.57 28.42 5.61
N VAL A 37 -17.24 27.66 6.47
CA VAL A 37 -16.64 26.46 7.10
C VAL A 37 -16.35 25.40 6.03
N CYS A 38 -17.29 25.14 5.12
CA CYS A 38 -17.10 24.25 3.97
C CYS A 38 -15.90 24.68 3.13
N SER A 39 -15.79 25.96 2.80
CA SER A 39 -14.66 26.50 2.03
C SER A 39 -13.33 26.35 2.75
N ALA A 40 -13.27 26.60 4.06
CA ALA A 40 -12.05 26.45 4.85
C ALA A 40 -11.62 24.97 4.94
N VAL A 41 -12.56 24.07 5.25
CA VAL A 41 -12.29 22.62 5.33
C VAL A 41 -11.89 22.05 3.97
N SER A 42 -12.58 22.43 2.89
CA SER A 42 -12.27 21.93 1.54
C SER A 42 -10.87 22.36 1.10
N ARG A 43 -10.46 23.60 1.39
CA ARG A 43 -9.12 24.11 1.06
C ARG A 43 -8.03 23.34 1.80
N SER A 44 -8.24 23.05 3.08
CA SER A 44 -7.21 22.42 3.92
C SER A 44 -7.20 20.90 3.82
N TRP A 45 -8.33 20.24 3.54
CA TRP A 45 -8.44 18.77 3.59
C TRP A 45 -8.70 18.12 2.23
N GLN A 46 -8.96 18.89 1.17
CA GLN A 46 -9.28 18.36 -0.17
C GLN A 46 -10.40 17.31 -0.17
N ILE A 47 -11.35 17.46 0.76
CA ILE A 47 -12.52 16.58 0.91
C ILE A 47 -13.79 17.30 0.48
N ASP A 48 -14.82 16.52 0.14
CA ASP A 48 -16.18 17.03 -0.05
C ASP A 48 -16.78 17.45 1.29
N SER A 49 -16.47 18.67 1.72
CA SER A 49 -16.80 19.22 3.03
C SER A 49 -18.29 19.16 3.40
N SER A 50 -19.20 19.15 2.40
CA SER A 50 -20.65 19.02 2.61
C SER A 50 -21.06 17.72 3.32
N LYS A 51 -20.26 16.67 3.17
CA LYS A 51 -20.45 15.34 3.80
C LYS A 51 -19.79 15.20 5.16
N HIS A 52 -18.87 16.10 5.51
CA HIS A 52 -17.98 15.97 6.68
C HIS A 52 -18.25 17.01 7.77
N ILE A 53 -19.02 18.06 7.47
CA ILE A 53 -19.40 19.11 8.42
C ILE A 53 -20.80 18.81 8.99
N PHE A 54 -20.86 18.75 10.32
CA PHE A 54 -22.07 18.51 11.09
C PHE A 54 -22.35 19.74 11.95
N THR A 55 -23.42 20.44 11.63
CA THR A 55 -23.97 21.50 12.47
C THR A 55 -24.78 20.87 13.59
N LEU A 56 -24.59 21.34 14.83
CA LEU A 56 -25.38 20.86 15.97
C LEU A 56 -25.79 22.05 16.84
N SER A 57 -27.09 22.25 17.00
CA SER A 57 -27.64 23.10 18.06
C SER A 57 -27.70 22.30 19.35
N ALA A 58 -26.75 22.53 20.26
CA ALA A 58 -26.70 21.81 21.53
C ALA A 58 -27.97 22.08 22.36
N LYS A 59 -28.50 23.31 22.31
CA LYS A 59 -29.74 23.71 22.96
C LYS A 59 -30.95 22.93 22.45
N MET A 60 -31.16 22.88 21.13
CA MET A 60 -32.30 22.16 20.54
C MET A 60 -32.19 20.65 20.75
N ALA A 61 -30.98 20.09 20.60
CA ALA A 61 -30.74 18.68 20.86
C ALA A 61 -31.08 18.30 22.31
N TRP A 62 -30.71 19.13 23.29
CA TRP A 62 -31.03 18.92 24.69
C TRP A 62 -32.52 19.09 25.00
N GLN A 63 -33.20 20.08 24.44
CA GLN A 63 -34.65 20.27 24.66
C GLN A 63 -35.46 19.09 24.11
N HIS A 64 -35.14 18.61 22.91
CA HIS A 64 -35.84 17.48 22.31
C HIS A 64 -35.56 16.17 23.06
N SER A 65 -34.34 15.99 23.61
CA SER A 65 -34.02 14.77 24.36
C SER A 65 -34.85 14.60 25.63
N GLN A 66 -35.27 15.70 26.28
CA GLN A 66 -36.18 15.67 27.43
C GLN A 66 -37.58 15.10 27.08
N THR A 67 -37.95 15.16 25.80
CA THR A 67 -39.23 14.63 25.29
C THR A 67 -39.08 13.27 24.59
N GLY A 68 -37.91 12.64 24.69
CA GLY A 68 -37.60 11.38 24.01
C GLY A 68 -37.39 11.50 22.49
N CYS A 69 -37.32 12.73 21.95
CA CYS A 69 -37.15 13.00 20.53
C CYS A 69 -35.69 13.34 20.19
N MET A 70 -35.21 12.96 18.99
CA MET A 70 -33.91 13.40 18.47
C MET A 70 -34.11 14.40 17.34
N THR A 71 -33.42 15.54 17.41
CA THR A 71 -33.35 16.49 16.29
C THR A 71 -32.65 15.87 15.08
N HIS A 72 -32.97 16.35 13.89
CA HIS A 72 -32.39 15.86 12.64
C HIS A 72 -30.86 15.91 12.66
N ASP A 73 -30.30 17.06 13.04
CA ASP A 73 -28.87 17.32 13.12
C ASP A 73 -28.15 16.39 14.09
N TYR A 74 -28.77 16.16 15.27
CA TYR A 74 -28.24 15.23 16.25
C TYR A 74 -28.27 13.79 15.74
N ARG A 75 -29.36 13.38 15.06
CA ARG A 75 -29.47 12.06 14.42
C ARG A 75 -28.41 11.87 13.33
N ARG A 76 -28.17 12.89 12.50
CA ARG A 76 -27.15 12.89 11.44
C ARG A 76 -25.76 12.74 12.04
N LEU A 77 -25.42 13.50 13.08
CA LEU A 77 -24.14 13.36 13.80
C LEU A 77 -23.98 11.96 14.43
N VAL A 78 -25.00 11.44 15.10
CA VAL A 78 -24.97 10.09 15.68
C VAL A 78 -24.78 9.02 14.62
N ARG A 79 -25.44 9.13 13.45
CA ARG A 79 -25.19 8.24 12.31
C ARG A 79 -23.76 8.33 11.79
N GLY A 80 -23.23 9.55 11.66
CA GLY A 80 -21.84 9.79 11.28
C GLY A 80 -20.86 9.11 12.24
N ILE A 81 -21.05 9.30 13.55
CA ILE A 81 -20.25 8.65 14.61
C ILE A 81 -20.39 7.13 14.54
N LYS A 82 -21.61 6.60 14.38
CA LYS A 82 -21.85 5.15 14.23
C LYS A 82 -21.12 4.56 13.03
N GLY A 83 -21.01 5.29 11.91
CA GLY A 83 -20.22 4.87 10.75
C GLY A 83 -18.71 5.01 10.96
N LEU A 84 -18.26 6.05 11.67
CA LEU A 84 -16.85 6.31 11.94
C LEU A 84 -16.21 5.28 12.88
N ILE A 85 -16.96 4.79 13.87
CA ILE A 85 -16.45 3.88 14.91
C ILE A 85 -15.85 2.59 14.30
N PRO A 86 -16.58 1.82 13.46
CA PRO A 86 -16.03 0.60 12.86
C PRO A 86 -14.75 0.85 12.06
N VAL A 87 -14.72 1.87 11.21
CA VAL A 87 -13.54 2.20 10.39
C VAL A 87 -12.37 2.66 11.24
N SER A 88 -12.62 3.44 12.30
CA SER A 88 -11.58 3.88 13.24
C SER A 88 -11.00 2.71 14.03
N LEU A 89 -11.87 1.78 14.47
CA LEU A 89 -11.45 0.56 15.15
C LEU A 89 -10.64 -0.34 14.22
N GLN A 90 -11.07 -0.53 12.98
CA GLN A 90 -10.34 -1.30 11.97
C GLN A 90 -8.95 -0.70 11.73
N ARG A 91 -8.84 0.62 11.49
CA ARG A 91 -7.55 1.31 11.34
C ARG A 91 -6.65 1.20 12.57
N ARG A 92 -7.25 1.22 13.77
CA ARG A 92 -6.52 1.02 15.02
C ARG A 92 -6.02 -0.42 15.12
N MET A 93 -6.84 -1.41 14.78
CA MET A 93 -6.46 -2.82 14.74
C MET A 93 -5.34 -3.06 13.73
N GLU A 94 -5.43 -2.50 12.52
CA GLU A 94 -4.36 -2.55 11.52
C GLU A 94 -3.05 -1.96 12.05
N ARG A 95 -3.10 -0.83 12.77
CA ARG A 95 -1.91 -0.21 13.35
C ARG A 95 -1.29 -1.08 14.45
N LEU A 96 -2.12 -1.63 15.33
CA LEU A 96 -1.67 -2.53 16.40
C LEU A 96 -1.10 -3.83 15.83
N HIS A 97 -1.73 -4.39 14.80
CA HIS A 97 -1.24 -5.55 14.06
C HIS A 97 0.13 -5.27 13.46
N ARG A 98 0.29 -4.16 12.71
CA ARG A 98 1.59 -3.76 12.14
C ARG A 98 2.68 -3.64 13.20
N TRP A 99 2.36 -3.01 14.33
CA TRP A 99 3.29 -2.88 15.44
C TRP A 99 3.65 -4.24 16.03
N GLY A 100 2.64 -5.10 16.27
CA GLY A 100 2.82 -6.44 16.80
C GLY A 100 3.70 -7.32 15.90
N THR A 101 3.39 -7.37 14.60
CA THR A 101 4.18 -8.09 13.60
C THR A 101 5.61 -7.55 13.51
N HIS A 102 5.79 -6.22 13.54
CA HIS A 102 7.13 -5.63 13.53
C HIS A 102 7.95 -6.02 14.77
N LEU A 103 7.31 -6.00 15.95
CA LEU A 103 7.95 -6.39 17.20
C LEU A 103 8.33 -7.88 17.20
N THR A 104 7.41 -8.76 16.79
CA THR A 104 7.68 -10.21 16.75
C THR A 104 8.80 -10.52 15.77
N GLN A 105 8.77 -9.93 14.58
CA GLN A 105 9.81 -10.12 13.58
C GLN A 105 11.17 -9.63 14.06
N ARG A 106 11.27 -8.40 14.57
CA ARG A 106 12.54 -7.88 15.13
C ARG A 106 13.09 -8.78 16.23
N THR A 107 12.23 -9.37 17.04
CA THR A 107 12.64 -10.29 18.10
C THR A 107 13.19 -11.61 17.53
N ILE A 108 12.52 -12.17 16.51
CA ILE A 108 12.97 -13.36 15.77
C ILE A 108 14.34 -13.09 15.14
N ASP A 109 14.46 -12.02 14.37
CA ASP A 109 15.68 -11.64 13.66
C ASP A 109 16.83 -11.46 14.67
N SER A 110 16.56 -10.77 15.77
CA SER A 110 17.57 -10.54 16.80
C SER A 110 18.06 -11.86 17.42
N ALA A 111 17.13 -12.75 17.77
CA ALA A 111 17.45 -14.05 18.34
C ALA A 111 18.22 -14.95 17.34
N GLN A 112 17.85 -14.91 16.06
CA GLN A 112 18.54 -15.62 14.99
C GLN A 112 19.97 -15.10 14.79
N GLN A 113 20.21 -13.79 14.90
CA GLN A 113 21.55 -13.23 14.79
C GLN A 113 22.48 -13.69 15.91
N TYR A 114 22.00 -13.83 17.15
CA TYR A 114 22.79 -14.44 18.23
C TYR A 114 23.19 -15.88 17.91
N ILE A 115 22.25 -16.67 17.37
CA ILE A 115 22.51 -18.06 16.98
C ILE A 115 23.53 -18.12 15.82
N HIS A 116 23.37 -17.24 14.82
CA HIS A 116 24.24 -17.21 13.65
C HIS A 116 25.64 -16.71 13.98
N ALA A 117 25.76 -15.65 14.79
CA ALA A 117 27.05 -15.14 15.24
C ALA A 117 27.87 -16.22 15.98
N ALA A 118 27.21 -17.13 16.71
CA ALA A 118 27.85 -18.25 17.39
C ALA A 118 28.45 -19.30 16.43
N SER A 119 28.07 -19.28 15.16
CA SER A 119 28.59 -20.19 14.13
C SER A 119 29.80 -19.62 13.38
N LEU A 120 30.12 -18.35 13.59
CA LEU A 120 31.24 -17.66 12.94
C LEU A 120 32.51 -17.74 13.78
N THR A 121 33.66 -17.72 13.11
CA THR A 121 34.94 -17.47 13.77
C THR A 121 35.01 -16.02 14.28
N ARG A 122 35.93 -15.75 15.22
CA ARG A 122 36.14 -14.38 15.73
C ARG A 122 36.53 -13.40 14.62
N ASP A 123 37.34 -13.83 13.67
CA ASP A 123 37.81 -12.98 12.57
C ASP A 123 36.68 -12.69 11.57
N GLU A 124 35.83 -13.67 11.25
CA GLU A 124 34.64 -13.47 10.40
C GLU A 124 33.63 -12.54 11.06
N LEU A 125 33.39 -12.72 12.37
CA LEU A 125 32.50 -11.85 13.14
C LEU A 125 33.03 -10.41 13.18
N GLU A 126 34.34 -10.24 13.37
CA GLU A 126 35.00 -8.93 13.38
C GLU A 126 34.93 -8.24 12.01
N ALA A 127 35.18 -8.99 10.93
CA ALA A 127 35.11 -8.46 9.57
C ALA A 127 33.69 -7.98 9.24
N ARG A 128 32.66 -8.78 9.56
CA ARG A 128 31.26 -8.41 9.34
C ARG A 128 30.84 -7.22 10.21
N TYR A 129 31.24 -7.20 11.48
CA TYR A 129 30.99 -6.05 12.36
C TYR A 129 31.60 -4.76 11.79
N LYS A 130 32.85 -4.79 11.30
CA LYS A 130 33.51 -3.61 10.71
C LYS A 130 32.76 -3.07 9.50
N VAL A 131 32.28 -3.95 8.61
CA VAL A 131 31.47 -3.55 7.45
C VAL A 131 30.19 -2.85 7.89
N GLN A 132 29.45 -3.43 8.83
CA GLN A 132 28.18 -2.88 9.28
C GLN A 132 28.34 -1.61 10.13
N GLU A 133 29.38 -1.52 10.97
CA GLU A 133 29.72 -0.29 11.70
C GLU A 133 30.09 0.84 10.73
N GLY A 134 30.80 0.52 9.64
CA GLY A 134 31.08 1.48 8.56
C GLY A 134 29.79 2.01 7.93
N ARG A 135 28.86 1.13 7.57
CA ARG A 135 27.53 1.51 7.03
C ARG A 135 26.73 2.34 8.03
N LEU A 136 26.72 1.95 9.29
CA LEU A 136 26.01 2.68 10.35
C LEU A 136 26.60 4.07 10.58
N SER A 137 27.93 4.21 10.49
CA SER A 137 28.62 5.50 10.60
C SER A 137 28.32 6.41 9.41
N ILE A 138 28.30 5.87 8.18
CA ILE A 138 27.87 6.62 6.98
C ILE A 138 26.42 7.08 7.17
N LEU A 139 25.53 6.18 7.57
CA LEU A 139 24.12 6.48 7.81
C LEU A 139 23.95 7.58 8.87
N GLU A 140 24.69 7.52 9.96
CA GLU A 140 24.66 8.54 11.02
C GLU A 140 25.08 9.92 10.49
N ASN A 141 26.16 9.98 9.71
CA ASN A 141 26.63 11.23 9.12
C ASN A 141 25.64 11.78 8.10
N THR A 142 25.15 10.94 7.18
CA THR A 142 24.12 11.33 6.20
C THR A 142 22.84 11.79 6.87
N SER A 143 22.44 11.16 7.98
CA SER A 143 21.25 11.57 8.75
C SER A 143 21.44 12.93 9.41
N LYS A 144 22.62 13.20 10.00
CA LYS A 144 22.96 14.50 10.59
C LYS A 144 22.96 15.61 9.56
N GLU A 145 23.64 15.38 8.43
CA GLU A 145 23.72 16.31 7.31
C GLU A 145 22.33 16.62 6.74
N PHE A 146 21.50 15.60 6.56
CA PHE A 146 20.13 15.78 6.07
C PHE A 146 19.25 16.57 7.04
N LEU A 147 19.28 16.26 8.34
CA LEU A 147 18.54 17.00 9.36
C LEU A 147 19.00 18.46 9.45
N PHE A 148 20.28 18.72 9.21
CA PHE A 148 20.81 20.08 9.11
C PHE A 148 20.21 20.82 7.91
N TYR A 149 20.18 20.19 6.72
CA TYR A 149 19.56 20.79 5.53
C TYR A 149 18.06 21.04 5.69
N LEU A 150 17.30 20.10 6.26
CA LEU A 150 15.88 20.31 6.54
C LEU A 150 15.64 21.46 7.52
N GLN A 151 16.49 21.61 8.54
CA GLN A 151 16.39 22.75 9.44
C GLN A 151 16.73 24.05 8.70
N GLY A 152 17.74 24.03 7.83
CA GLY A 152 18.09 25.15 6.95
C GLY A 152 16.90 25.59 6.09
N ASP A 153 16.28 24.66 5.36
CA ASP A 153 15.09 24.90 4.53
C ASP A 153 13.94 25.52 5.36
N LEU A 154 13.70 25.01 6.57
CA LEU A 154 12.67 25.55 7.45
C LEU A 154 12.98 26.98 7.90
N GLN A 155 14.24 27.28 8.24
CA GLN A 155 14.66 28.61 8.67
C GLN A 155 14.66 29.62 7.51
N GLU A 156 15.07 29.21 6.32
CA GLU A 156 15.00 30.02 5.11
C GLU A 156 13.55 30.32 4.73
N GLY A 157 12.69 29.29 4.75
CA GLY A 157 11.26 29.43 4.54
C GLY A 157 10.61 30.35 5.57
N TYR A 158 10.94 30.18 6.86
CA TYR A 158 10.47 31.05 7.94
C TYR A 158 10.83 32.52 7.71
N LYS A 159 12.08 32.80 7.32
CA LYS A 159 12.55 34.17 7.03
C LYS A 159 11.82 34.74 5.80
N THR A 160 11.76 33.97 4.72
CA THR A 160 11.12 34.36 3.46
C THR A 160 9.64 34.72 3.67
N ILE A 161 8.91 33.86 4.39
CA ILE A 161 7.50 34.09 4.72
C ILE A 161 7.35 35.33 5.60
N THR A 162 8.20 35.49 6.62
CA THR A 162 8.14 36.66 7.52
C THR A 162 8.36 37.97 6.76
N ASP A 163 9.40 38.02 5.92
CA ASP A 163 9.74 39.20 5.14
C ASP A 163 8.65 39.51 4.10
N SER A 164 8.15 38.47 3.41
CA SER A 164 7.09 38.62 2.41
C SER A 164 5.77 39.08 3.03
N LEU A 165 5.38 38.50 4.16
CA LEU A 165 4.15 38.85 4.86
C LEU A 165 4.21 40.25 5.49
N SER A 166 5.34 40.60 6.13
CA SER A 166 5.54 41.94 6.70
C SER A 166 5.49 43.02 5.60
N LYS A 167 6.14 42.76 4.45
CA LYS A 167 6.09 43.65 3.28
C LYS A 167 4.68 43.77 2.71
N TYR A 168 3.95 42.65 2.61
CA TYR A 168 2.56 42.65 2.13
C TYR A 168 1.64 43.46 3.04
N LEU A 169 1.69 43.23 4.36
CA LEU A 169 0.88 43.94 5.35
C LEU A 169 1.20 45.44 5.42
N SER A 170 2.45 45.82 5.10
CA SER A 170 2.88 47.22 5.02
C SER A 170 2.50 47.92 3.69
N SER A 171 1.94 47.20 2.73
CA SER A 171 1.65 47.76 1.40
C SER A 171 0.43 48.70 1.41
N ASP A 172 0.48 49.74 0.58
CA ASP A 172 -0.61 50.70 0.45
C ASP A 172 -1.93 50.04 0.02
N LEU A 173 -1.86 49.01 -0.81
CA LEU A 173 -3.01 48.24 -1.26
C LEU A 173 -3.71 47.51 -0.10
N VAL A 174 -2.94 46.86 0.77
CA VAL A 174 -3.49 46.17 1.94
C VAL A 174 -3.97 47.17 2.99
N CYS A 175 -3.24 48.27 3.18
CA CYS A 175 -3.64 49.37 4.04
C CYS A 175 -4.99 49.94 3.64
N ALA A 176 -5.18 50.28 2.35
CA ALA A 176 -6.45 50.76 1.83
C ALA A 176 -7.58 49.74 2.01
N ARG A 177 -7.31 48.45 1.76
CA ARG A 177 -8.30 47.37 1.91
C ARG A 177 -8.74 47.19 3.37
N VAL A 178 -7.81 47.18 4.33
CA VAL A 178 -8.11 46.94 5.75
C VAL A 178 -8.79 48.15 6.39
N THR A 179 -8.41 49.36 6.00
CA THR A 179 -8.84 50.62 6.63
C THR A 179 -10.07 51.29 5.99
N SER A 180 -10.57 50.77 4.87
CA SER A 180 -11.76 51.33 4.19
C SER A 180 -13.07 50.83 4.79
N TRP A 181 -13.77 51.66 5.57
CA TRP A 181 -15.01 51.29 6.26
C TRP A 181 -16.23 52.02 5.71
N THR A 182 -17.34 51.30 5.61
CA THR A 182 -18.67 51.90 5.38
C THR A 182 -19.48 51.91 6.68
N ASN A 183 -20.46 52.82 6.76
CA ASN A 183 -21.36 52.87 7.92
C ASN A 183 -22.16 51.56 8.12
N ALA A 184 -22.38 50.80 7.04
CA ALA A 184 -23.05 49.50 7.10
C ALA A 184 -22.18 48.41 7.77
N GLU A 185 -20.86 48.53 7.69
CA GLU A 185 -19.91 47.58 8.28
C GLU A 185 -19.52 47.94 9.73
N ALA A 186 -19.89 49.14 10.18
CA ALA A 186 -19.53 49.66 11.49
C ALA A 186 -20.25 48.89 12.62
N PRO A 187 -19.52 48.30 13.59
CA PRO A 187 -20.14 47.56 14.69
C PRO A 187 -21.09 48.41 15.55
N TYR A 188 -22.09 47.75 16.14
CA TYR A 188 -23.00 48.36 17.11
C TYR A 188 -22.92 47.63 18.45
N GLY A 189 -23.08 48.34 19.56
CA GLY A 189 -23.11 47.77 20.91
C GLY A 189 -23.82 48.73 21.89
N PRO A 190 -24.46 48.19 22.95
CA PRO A 190 -25.20 49.00 23.92
C PRO A 190 -24.31 49.81 24.87
N ASP A 191 -23.07 49.38 25.10
CA ASP A 191 -22.08 50.03 25.95
C ASP A 191 -20.68 49.91 25.33
N TRP A 192 -19.71 50.66 25.87
CA TRP A 192 -18.34 50.69 25.35
C TRP A 192 -17.65 49.33 25.41
N ASN A 193 -17.85 48.55 26.48
CA ASN A 193 -17.19 47.25 26.62
C ASN A 193 -17.67 46.25 25.55
N CYS A 194 -18.98 46.21 25.29
CA CYS A 194 -19.55 45.38 24.25
C CYS A 194 -19.12 45.85 22.85
N LEU A 195 -19.14 47.17 22.62
CA LEU A 195 -18.76 47.78 21.35
C LEU A 195 -17.26 47.58 21.05
N GLU A 196 -16.38 47.79 22.02
CA GLU A 196 -14.93 47.66 21.89
C GLU A 196 -14.56 46.22 21.48
N GLY A 197 -15.15 45.21 22.12
CA GLY A 197 -14.95 43.81 21.75
C GLY A 197 -15.36 43.53 20.30
N ARG A 198 -16.48 44.10 19.84
CA ARG A 198 -16.95 43.94 18.45
C ARG A 198 -16.05 44.68 17.45
N ILE A 199 -15.56 45.87 17.79
CA ILE A 199 -14.60 46.63 16.98
C ILE A 199 -13.30 45.85 16.83
N LYS A 200 -12.73 45.35 17.93
CA LYS A 200 -11.51 44.52 17.91
C LYS A 200 -11.68 43.31 16.99
N ASN A 201 -12.79 42.59 17.13
CA ASN A 201 -13.09 41.43 16.29
C ASN A 201 -13.23 41.79 14.81
N ALA A 202 -13.91 42.89 14.49
CA ALA A 202 -14.10 43.33 13.10
C ALA A 202 -12.77 43.70 12.43
N ILE A 203 -11.89 44.43 13.15
CA ILE A 203 -10.57 44.82 12.67
C ILE A 203 -9.70 43.58 12.46
N CYS A 204 -9.59 42.71 13.47
CA CYS A 204 -8.80 41.49 13.36
C CYS A 204 -9.30 40.58 12.22
N LYS A 205 -10.62 40.48 12.03
CA LYS A 205 -11.19 39.72 10.92
C LYS A 205 -10.68 40.23 9.56
N ARG A 206 -10.70 41.54 9.32
CA ARG A 206 -10.20 42.11 8.05
C ARG A 206 -8.71 41.86 7.82
N ILE A 207 -7.90 41.94 8.87
CA ILE A 207 -6.47 41.61 8.79
C ILE A 207 -6.29 40.12 8.48
N MET A 208 -7.05 39.23 9.12
CA MET A 208 -7.00 37.80 8.84
C MET A 208 -7.47 37.46 7.42
N ASP A 209 -8.54 38.10 6.94
CA ASP A 209 -9.02 37.96 5.56
C ASP A 209 -7.93 38.40 4.57
N ALA A 210 -7.21 39.48 4.88
CA ALA A 210 -6.09 39.95 4.10
C ALA A 210 -4.93 38.94 4.02
N ILE A 211 -4.54 38.35 5.16
CA ILE A 211 -3.49 37.31 5.23
C ILE A 211 -3.94 36.04 4.50
N ASN A 212 -5.20 35.65 4.64
CA ASN A 212 -5.77 34.48 3.96
C ASN A 212 -5.78 34.65 2.44
N SER A 213 -6.13 35.83 1.94
CA SER A 213 -6.02 36.13 0.50
C SER A 213 -4.57 36.02 0.03
N TRP A 214 -3.64 36.59 0.79
CA TRP A 214 -2.20 36.50 0.48
C TRP A 214 -1.69 35.06 0.43
N GLU A 215 -2.03 34.22 1.40
CA GLU A 215 -1.62 32.81 1.36
C GLU A 215 -2.33 32.03 0.24
N THR A 216 -3.58 32.39 -0.10
CA THR A 216 -4.29 31.74 -1.22
C THR A 216 -3.60 32.03 -2.56
N GLU A 217 -3.10 33.25 -2.74
CA GLU A 217 -2.40 33.68 -3.95
C GLU A 217 -0.96 33.18 -4.00
N THR A 218 -0.24 33.26 -2.89
CA THR A 218 1.21 32.99 -2.84
C THR A 218 1.57 31.56 -2.42
N LYS A 219 0.71 30.89 -1.65
CA LYS A 219 0.86 29.51 -1.14
C LYS A 219 2.18 29.23 -0.44
N GLN A 220 2.76 30.21 0.24
CA GLN A 220 4.11 30.08 0.78
C GLN A 220 4.16 29.08 1.95
N PHE A 221 3.21 29.14 2.88
CA PHE A 221 3.14 28.16 3.97
C PHE A 221 2.88 26.75 3.44
N GLU A 222 1.90 26.61 2.54
CA GLU A 222 1.56 25.32 1.93
C GLU A 222 2.76 24.71 1.20
N THR A 223 3.46 25.50 0.39
CA THR A 223 4.62 25.07 -0.39
C THR A 223 5.76 24.61 0.50
N LEU A 224 6.11 25.41 1.52
CA LEU A 224 7.18 25.07 2.45
C LEU A 224 6.88 23.76 3.19
N LYS A 225 5.68 23.64 3.78
CA LYS A 225 5.28 22.42 4.51
C LYS A 225 5.33 21.19 3.60
N LYS A 226 4.83 21.28 2.36
CA LYS A 226 4.88 20.19 1.37
C LYS A 226 6.31 19.79 1.00
N GLN A 227 7.19 20.76 0.80
CA GLN A 227 8.59 20.50 0.45
C GLN A 227 9.35 19.83 1.59
N LEU A 228 9.23 20.36 2.82
CA LEU A 228 9.81 19.76 4.03
C LEU A 228 9.34 18.33 4.21
N PHE A 229 8.02 18.13 4.06
CA PHE A 229 7.39 16.83 4.16
C PHE A 229 7.96 15.82 3.14
N LYS A 230 8.04 16.22 1.87
CA LYS A 230 8.51 15.37 0.77
C LYS A 230 9.96 14.94 0.99
N LYS A 231 10.85 15.93 1.22
CA LYS A 231 12.28 15.68 1.46
C LYS A 231 12.46 14.75 2.66
N PHE A 232 11.70 14.98 3.72
CA PHE A 232 11.72 14.14 4.91
C PHE A 232 11.39 12.68 4.59
N THR A 233 10.25 12.44 3.94
CA THR A 233 9.75 11.07 3.72
C THR A 233 10.72 10.25 2.88
N GLU A 234 11.22 10.84 1.79
CA GLU A 234 12.19 10.19 0.91
C GLU A 234 13.42 9.72 1.70
N LYS A 235 13.95 10.56 2.59
CA LYS A 235 15.12 10.20 3.40
C LYS A 235 14.80 9.27 4.56
N PHE A 236 13.65 9.41 5.23
CA PHE A 236 13.27 8.51 6.31
C PHE A 236 13.11 7.07 5.83
N GLN A 237 12.54 6.88 4.63
CA GLN A 237 12.44 5.56 4.01
C GLN A 237 13.83 4.96 3.76
N LEU A 238 14.78 5.75 3.26
CA LEU A 238 16.17 5.32 3.07
C LEU A 238 16.84 4.97 4.41
N ILE A 239 16.68 5.79 5.45
CA ILE A 239 17.24 5.51 6.77
C ILE A 239 16.68 4.21 7.32
N LYS A 240 15.36 4.00 7.20
CA LYS A 240 14.70 2.78 7.67
C LYS A 240 15.16 1.55 6.90
N SER A 241 15.32 1.65 5.57
CA SER A 241 15.84 0.53 4.77
C SER A 241 17.29 0.19 5.11
N GLU A 242 18.14 1.21 5.31
CA GLU A 242 19.54 0.99 5.70
C GLU A 242 19.65 0.40 7.10
N LEU A 243 18.87 0.88 8.08
CA LEU A 243 18.83 0.27 9.41
C LEU A 243 18.39 -1.18 9.36
N SER A 244 17.37 -1.51 8.56
CA SER A 244 16.93 -2.90 8.38
C SER A 244 18.02 -3.78 7.74
N MET A 245 18.76 -3.26 6.75
CA MET A 245 19.88 -3.99 6.15
C MET A 245 21.04 -4.19 7.13
N ILE A 246 21.32 -3.21 7.99
CA ILE A 246 22.35 -3.29 9.01
C ILE A 246 21.93 -4.28 10.09
N GLU A 247 20.66 -4.24 10.52
CA GLU A 247 20.10 -5.17 11.48
C GLU A 247 20.14 -6.60 10.94
N ASN A 248 19.92 -6.81 9.64
CA ASN A 248 20.10 -8.11 9.00
C ASN A 248 21.58 -8.43 8.72
N MET A 249 22.45 -8.27 9.73
CA MET A 249 23.92 -8.42 9.68
C MET A 249 24.42 -9.72 9.03
N PHE A 250 23.59 -10.76 8.98
CA PHE A 250 23.99 -12.13 8.68
C PHE A 250 23.12 -12.85 7.66
N ASP A 251 22.26 -12.13 6.91
CA ASP A 251 21.40 -12.76 5.91
C ASP A 251 22.20 -13.43 4.77
N ARG A 252 21.68 -14.55 4.25
CA ARG A 252 22.43 -15.64 3.57
C ARG A 252 23.04 -15.34 2.18
N SER A 253 23.16 -14.09 1.72
CA SER A 253 23.47 -13.82 0.30
C SER A 253 24.87 -13.28 -0.03
N LEU A 254 25.93 -13.70 0.66
CA LEU A 254 27.30 -13.37 0.23
C LEU A 254 28.09 -14.63 -0.15
N GLY A 255 27.76 -15.12 -1.33
CA GLY A 255 28.60 -15.98 -2.14
C GLY A 255 28.38 -15.64 -3.62
N THR A 256 29.41 -15.10 -4.26
CA THR A 256 29.57 -14.77 -5.70
C THR A 256 29.23 -13.36 -6.17
N ASP A 257 30.07 -12.94 -7.12
CA ASP A 257 30.42 -11.57 -7.48
C ASP A 257 29.35 -10.77 -8.21
N SER A 258 29.41 -9.46 -7.98
CA SER A 258 29.08 -8.39 -8.93
C SER A 258 27.83 -8.57 -9.80
N ARG A 259 26.67 -8.16 -9.27
CA ARG A 259 25.75 -7.19 -9.90
C ARG A 259 24.56 -6.96 -8.98
N GLU A 260 24.06 -5.74 -9.05
CA GLU A 260 22.87 -5.23 -8.38
C GLU A 260 21.78 -6.29 -8.16
N ASN A 261 21.44 -6.55 -6.91
CA ASN A 261 20.06 -6.54 -6.44
C ASN A 261 20.05 -6.58 -4.91
N GLY A 262 19.38 -5.58 -4.33
CA GLY A 262 19.19 -5.47 -2.89
C GLY A 262 18.33 -6.62 -2.39
N ASN A 263 18.97 -7.62 -1.78
CA ASN A 263 18.29 -8.56 -0.92
C ASN A 263 17.91 -7.83 0.38
N VAL A 264 16.70 -7.27 0.38
CA VAL A 264 16.01 -6.75 1.56
C VAL A 264 14.59 -7.29 1.51
N ALA A 265 14.38 -8.44 2.15
CA ALA A 265 13.05 -8.99 2.35
C ALA A 265 12.81 -9.21 3.83
N THR A 266 12.65 -8.12 4.57
CA THR A 266 11.99 -8.15 5.88
C THR A 266 11.17 -6.88 6.09
N TYR A 267 10.06 -6.83 5.34
CA TYR A 267 8.77 -6.18 5.61
C TYR A 267 8.69 -4.70 6.03
N MET A 268 7.91 -3.95 5.24
CA MET A 268 7.30 -2.67 5.59
C MET A 268 5.82 -2.58 5.09
N PRO A 269 5.05 -1.53 5.47
CA PRO A 269 3.69 -1.60 6.01
C PRO A 269 2.59 -1.83 4.96
N LEU A 270 1.40 -2.24 5.44
CA LEU A 270 0.11 -2.30 4.74
C LEU A 270 -0.42 -0.93 4.23
N GLN A 271 0.37 -0.12 3.53
CA GLN A 271 -0.09 1.16 2.98
C GLN A 271 -0.87 1.01 1.66
N ASP A 272 -0.75 -0.11 0.94
CA ASP A 272 -1.33 -0.21 -0.41
C ASP A 272 -2.81 -0.62 -0.46
N ILE A 273 -3.43 -1.09 0.63
CA ILE A 273 -4.82 -1.61 0.56
C ILE A 273 -5.87 -0.49 0.76
N THR A 274 -5.49 0.68 1.27
CA THR A 274 -6.44 1.82 1.37
C THR A 274 -6.56 2.64 0.08
N GLY A 275 -5.88 2.24 -1.01
CA GLY A 275 -5.79 3.01 -2.26
C GLY A 275 -6.68 2.57 -3.42
N TYR A 276 -7.35 1.41 -3.34
CA TYR A 276 -8.17 0.91 -4.46
C TYR A 276 -9.60 1.49 -4.49
N ALA A 277 -9.76 2.73 -4.03
CA ALA A 277 -10.74 3.62 -4.62
C ALA A 277 -9.99 4.47 -5.67
N ILE A 278 -9.88 3.92 -6.89
CA ILE A 278 -9.89 4.63 -8.18
C ILE A 278 -9.38 6.09 -8.08
N ASN A 279 -8.07 6.26 -8.19
CA ASN A 279 -7.41 7.21 -9.09
C ASN A 279 -5.93 7.35 -8.69
N LYS A 280 -5.04 7.11 -9.65
CA LYS A 280 -3.65 7.62 -9.74
C LYS A 280 -3.02 8.05 -8.41
N MET A 281 -2.16 7.21 -7.84
CA MET A 281 -1.17 7.68 -6.88
C MET A 281 0.24 7.18 -7.22
N PRO A 282 1.17 8.09 -7.56
CA PRO A 282 2.60 7.83 -7.50
C PRO A 282 3.00 7.46 -6.07
N THR A 283 4.19 6.90 -5.90
CA THR A 283 4.86 6.44 -4.66
C THR A 283 5.09 7.54 -3.60
N THR A 284 4.14 8.44 -3.36
CA THR A 284 4.32 9.69 -2.61
C THR A 284 3.12 10.12 -1.74
N GLU A 285 2.04 9.35 -1.57
CA GLU A 285 0.97 9.76 -0.66
C GLU A 285 0.84 8.94 0.62
N LEU A 286 0.98 9.67 1.72
CA LEU A 286 0.93 9.24 3.10
C LEU A 286 -0.47 8.91 3.59
N SER A 287 -0.50 8.33 4.79
CA SER A 287 -1.70 8.31 5.61
C SER A 287 -2.13 9.72 6.05
N LEU A 288 -3.44 9.85 6.29
CA LEU A 288 -4.05 11.08 6.81
C LEU A 288 -3.41 11.54 8.14
N GLY A 289 -2.96 10.60 8.98
CA GLY A 289 -2.33 10.92 10.26
C GLY A 289 -0.97 11.61 10.12
N GLU A 290 -0.17 11.21 9.14
CA GLU A 290 1.13 11.83 8.85
C GLU A 290 0.94 13.24 8.27
N LYS A 291 -0.07 13.43 7.41
CA LYS A 291 -0.45 14.76 6.90
C LYS A 291 -0.88 15.71 8.03
N ILE A 292 -1.62 15.20 9.01
CA ILE A 292 -2.05 15.96 10.20
C ILE A 292 -0.85 16.30 11.09
N ALA A 293 0.02 15.33 11.39
CA ALA A 293 1.15 15.53 12.30
C ALA A 293 2.15 16.60 11.82
N PHE A 294 2.31 16.75 10.50
CA PHE A 294 3.14 17.81 9.88
C PHE A 294 2.41 19.13 9.67
N GLY A 295 1.13 19.22 10.03
CA GLY A 295 0.33 20.42 9.85
C GLY A 295 0.03 20.78 8.40
N LEU A 296 0.09 19.81 7.48
CA LEU A 296 -0.22 20.01 6.05
C LEU A 296 -1.70 20.29 5.81
N LEU A 297 -2.55 19.85 6.74
CA LEU A 297 -4.01 20.07 6.70
C LEU A 297 -4.46 21.11 7.74
N SER A 298 -3.50 21.74 8.44
CA SER A 298 -3.78 22.78 9.42
C SER A 298 -4.10 24.06 8.67
N PRO A 299 -5.33 24.60 8.83
CA PRO A 299 -5.67 25.87 8.21
C PRO A 299 -4.81 26.97 8.84
N VAL A 300 -4.49 28.00 8.05
CA VAL A 300 -3.81 29.20 8.55
C VAL A 300 -4.82 30.01 9.37
N ILE A 301 -5.06 29.61 10.61
CA ILE A 301 -6.02 30.25 11.52
C ILE A 301 -5.35 30.45 12.87
N VAL A 302 -5.37 31.70 13.34
CA VAL A 302 -5.07 32.06 14.73
C VAL A 302 -6.39 32.50 15.38
N PRO A 303 -6.76 32.01 16.57
CA PRO A 303 -7.94 32.48 17.25
C PRO A 303 -7.81 34.00 17.52
N LEU A 304 -8.86 34.76 17.19
CA LEU A 304 -8.92 36.24 17.34
C LEU A 304 -8.43 36.74 18.71
N GLY A 305 -8.61 35.95 19.77
CA GLY A 305 -8.12 36.26 21.12
C GLY A 305 -6.59 36.33 21.25
N ALA A 306 -5.83 35.62 20.42
CA ALA A 306 -4.38 35.70 20.41
C ALA A 306 -3.85 36.99 19.79
N LEU A 307 -4.69 37.79 19.11
CA LEU A 307 -4.36 39.14 18.62
C LEU A 307 -4.83 40.25 19.57
N ALA A 308 -5.45 39.90 20.71
CA ALA A 308 -5.95 40.87 21.67
C ALA A 308 -4.84 41.79 22.23
N PHE A 309 -3.59 41.31 22.28
CA PHE A 309 -2.43 42.09 22.71
C PHE A 309 -2.09 43.26 21.78
N LEU A 310 -2.56 43.25 20.51
CA LEU A 310 -2.35 44.37 19.58
C LEU A 310 -3.15 45.60 19.99
N PHE A 311 -4.17 45.44 20.83
CA PHE A 311 -4.98 46.52 21.36
C PHE A 311 -4.49 46.91 22.74
N VAL A 312 -3.33 47.55 22.80
CA VAL A 312 -2.90 48.26 24.01
C VAL A 312 -3.87 49.42 24.23
N GLY A 313 -4.58 49.41 25.36
CA GLY A 313 -5.58 50.42 25.70
C GLY A 313 -4.92 51.74 26.14
N PRO A 314 -5.52 52.90 25.84
CA PRO A 314 -5.09 54.17 26.43
C PRO A 314 -5.26 54.14 27.96
N LYS A 315 -4.28 54.71 28.67
CA LYS A 315 -4.40 55.02 30.10
C LYS A 315 -5.45 56.13 30.28
N LYS A 316 -6.49 55.88 31.08
CA LYS A 316 -7.47 56.85 31.63
C LYS A 316 -8.06 57.85 30.61
N ILE A 317 -8.95 57.39 29.74
CA ILE A 317 -9.93 58.24 29.04
C ILE A 317 -11.32 57.76 29.46
N GLU A 318 -12.24 58.66 29.79
CA GLU A 318 -13.63 58.28 30.11
C GLU A 318 -14.28 57.57 28.92
N GLU A 319 -14.80 56.36 29.15
CA GLU A 319 -15.44 55.51 28.12
C GLU A 319 -16.53 56.24 27.32
N HIS A 320 -17.23 57.18 27.98
CA HIS A 320 -18.30 57.97 27.39
C HIS A 320 -17.79 58.94 26.30
N LEU A 321 -16.58 59.48 26.44
CA LEU A 321 -15.96 60.34 25.42
C LEU A 321 -15.59 59.55 24.16
N ILE A 322 -15.09 58.32 24.33
CA ILE A 322 -14.70 57.45 23.20
C ILE A 322 -15.95 57.00 22.43
N LEU A 323 -17.02 56.65 23.14
CA LEU A 323 -18.29 56.27 22.53
C LEU A 323 -18.88 57.43 21.70
N LYS A 324 -18.78 58.66 22.20
CA LYS A 324 -19.22 59.88 21.49
C LYS A 324 -18.40 60.15 20.23
N GLN A 325 -17.07 59.95 20.27
CA GLN A 325 -16.20 60.06 19.10
C GLN A 325 -16.55 59.02 18.03
N TYR A 326 -16.82 57.78 18.44
CA TYR A 326 -17.26 56.72 17.54
C TYR A 326 -18.60 57.05 16.87
N GLU A 327 -19.58 57.56 17.61
CA GLU A 327 -20.89 57.92 17.07
C GLU A 327 -20.84 59.11 16.11
N GLN A 328 -19.95 60.08 16.35
CA GLN A 328 -19.76 61.24 15.46
C GLN A 328 -19.24 60.83 14.07
N ASN A 329 -18.24 59.95 14.01
CA ASN A 329 -17.69 59.48 12.74
C ASN A 329 -17.15 58.04 12.84
N LYS A 330 -18.05 57.07 12.67
CA LYS A 330 -17.75 55.64 12.77
C LYS A 330 -16.65 55.20 11.82
N CYS A 331 -16.72 55.61 10.56
CA CYS A 331 -15.79 55.19 9.52
C CYS A 331 -14.38 55.72 9.78
N GLU A 332 -14.25 56.99 10.18
CA GLU A 332 -12.95 57.59 10.47
C GLU A 332 -12.30 56.97 11.72
N PHE A 333 -13.09 56.76 12.78
CA PHE A 333 -12.64 56.07 13.99
C PHE A 333 -12.12 54.66 13.68
N LEU A 334 -12.88 53.88 12.91
CA LEU A 334 -12.48 52.53 12.51
C LEU A 334 -11.27 52.55 11.57
N ARG A 335 -11.17 53.54 10.67
CA ARG A 335 -10.01 53.72 9.78
C ARG A 335 -8.73 53.91 10.60
N GLU A 336 -8.74 54.84 11.55
CA GLU A 336 -7.58 55.12 12.40
C GLU A 336 -7.19 53.91 13.25
N ARG A 337 -8.16 53.28 13.92
CA ARG A 337 -7.88 52.12 14.78
C ARG A 337 -7.41 50.90 14.00
N SER A 338 -8.01 50.64 12.83
CA SER A 338 -7.56 49.54 11.95
C SER A 338 -6.17 49.79 11.37
N PHE A 339 -5.83 51.05 11.06
CA PHE A 339 -4.49 51.44 10.62
C PHE A 339 -3.43 51.18 11.70
N GLU A 340 -3.71 51.57 12.95
CA GLU A 340 -2.79 51.31 14.08
C GLU A 340 -2.52 49.82 14.26
N VAL A 341 -3.59 49.00 14.28
CA VAL A 341 -3.48 47.55 14.49
C VAL A 341 -2.74 46.89 13.33
N LEU A 342 -3.04 47.28 12.07
CA LEU A 342 -2.33 46.79 10.90
C LEU A 342 -0.84 47.16 10.97
N LYS A 343 -0.51 48.40 11.37
CA LYS A 343 0.87 48.84 11.53
C LYS A 343 1.62 48.04 12.59
N ILE A 344 0.97 47.66 13.69
CA ILE A 344 1.57 46.77 14.70
C ILE A 344 1.77 45.36 14.12
N MET A 345 0.76 44.80 13.46
CA MET A 345 0.83 43.47 12.85
C MET A 345 1.93 43.38 11.78
N ALA A 346 2.09 44.43 10.99
CA ALA A 346 3.10 44.54 9.94
C ALA A 346 4.53 44.65 10.47
N LYS A 347 4.73 44.96 11.77
CA LYS A 347 6.06 44.95 12.38
C LYS A 347 6.66 43.56 12.28
N HIS A 348 7.94 43.51 11.93
CA HIS A 348 8.68 42.28 11.72
C HIS A 348 8.56 41.32 12.92
N ASP A 349 8.75 41.79 14.17
CA ASP A 349 8.66 40.94 15.36
C ASP A 349 7.28 40.30 15.58
N VAL A 350 6.20 41.01 15.22
CA VAL A 350 4.83 40.52 15.38
C VAL A 350 4.50 39.53 14.26
N THR A 351 4.86 39.87 13.02
CA THR A 351 4.74 38.96 11.87
C THR A 351 5.54 37.68 12.12
N LYS A 352 6.77 37.81 12.64
CA LYS A 352 7.65 36.71 13.02
C LYS A 352 6.97 35.76 14.00
N SER A 353 6.37 36.30 15.06
CA SER A 353 5.62 35.51 16.07
C SER A 353 4.43 34.77 15.46
N TYR A 354 3.75 35.39 14.49
CA TYR A 354 2.66 34.76 13.75
C TYR A 354 3.14 33.58 12.88
N VAL A 355 4.21 33.79 12.10
CA VAL A 355 4.82 32.74 11.26
C VAL A 355 5.33 31.58 12.13
N ASP A 356 5.87 31.89 13.31
CA ASP A 356 6.32 30.91 14.30
C ASP A 356 5.21 29.94 14.68
N ALA A 357 4.05 30.48 15.09
CA ALA A 357 2.89 29.68 15.48
C ALA A 357 2.37 28.81 14.32
N GLN A 358 2.42 29.29 13.08
CA GLN A 358 1.97 28.55 11.90
C GLN A 358 2.89 27.39 11.50
N LEU A 359 4.16 27.44 11.89
CA LEU A 359 5.17 26.43 11.59
C LEU A 359 5.53 25.55 12.80
N GLN A 360 4.87 25.75 13.95
CA GLN A 360 5.15 25.03 15.19
C GLN A 360 5.05 23.50 15.03
N GLU A 361 3.96 22.99 14.43
CA GLU A 361 3.77 21.54 14.22
C GLU A 361 4.90 20.92 13.38
N ALA A 362 5.34 21.61 12.32
CA ALA A 362 6.44 21.15 11.48
C ALA A 362 7.78 21.15 12.26
N ARG A 363 8.00 22.13 13.14
CA ARG A 363 9.18 22.20 14.01
C ARG A 363 9.19 21.10 15.06
N ASP A 364 8.07 20.88 15.74
CA ASP A 364 7.94 19.85 16.77
C ASP A 364 8.19 18.47 16.18
N HIS A 365 7.67 18.22 14.98
CA HIS A 365 7.93 16.96 14.27
C HIS A 365 9.41 16.82 13.89
N LEU A 366 10.05 17.87 13.34
CA LEU A 366 11.49 17.88 13.05
C LEU A 366 12.35 17.63 14.30
N GLN A 367 11.94 18.17 15.44
CA GLN A 367 12.64 17.99 16.72
C GLN A 367 12.51 16.54 17.23
N LEU A 368 11.30 15.98 17.23
CA LEU A 368 11.08 14.58 17.61
C LEU A 368 11.97 13.62 16.80
N MET A 369 12.16 13.92 15.51
CA MET A 369 12.97 13.11 14.62
C MET A 369 14.47 13.27 14.87
N ARG A 370 14.93 14.50 15.13
CA ARG A 370 16.30 14.78 15.57
C ARG A 370 16.66 14.00 16.83
N GLU A 371 15.70 13.72 17.69
CA GLU A 371 15.89 12.91 18.89
C GLU A 371 15.80 11.41 18.59
N SER A 372 14.82 10.99 17.78
CA SER A 372 14.53 9.57 17.53
C SER A 372 15.55 8.86 16.63
N ILE A 373 16.03 9.50 15.55
CA ILE A 373 16.94 8.86 14.60
C ILE A 373 18.28 8.48 15.26
N PRO A 374 18.96 9.38 16.01
CA PRO A 374 20.18 9.02 16.72
C PRO A 374 19.95 7.95 17.80
N GLN A 375 18.80 7.96 18.46
CA GLN A 375 18.44 6.91 19.42
C GLN A 375 18.32 5.54 18.75
N LEU A 376 17.69 5.46 17.57
CA LEU A 376 17.63 4.22 16.79
C LEU A 376 19.02 3.74 16.37
N ILE A 377 19.85 4.63 15.80
CA ILE A 377 21.23 4.32 15.38
C ILE A 377 22.07 3.82 16.57
N SER A 378 22.02 4.53 17.70
CA SER A 378 22.76 4.14 18.90
C SER A 378 22.27 2.83 19.51
N SER A 379 20.96 2.59 19.48
CA SER A 379 20.37 1.31 19.90
C SER A 379 20.86 0.16 19.02
N THR A 380 20.87 0.32 17.70
CA THR A 380 21.40 -0.68 16.76
C THR A 380 22.90 -0.92 17.01
N ARG A 381 23.70 0.14 17.21
CA ARG A 381 25.13 0.01 17.55
C ARG A 381 25.34 -0.78 18.84
N ASN A 382 24.61 -0.45 19.90
CA ASN A 382 24.70 -1.13 21.19
C ASN A 382 24.33 -2.61 21.07
N TYR A 383 23.28 -2.91 20.30
CA TYR A 383 22.86 -4.26 19.99
C TYR A 383 23.96 -5.06 19.26
N MET A 384 24.54 -4.51 18.19
CA MET A 384 25.65 -5.13 17.45
C MET A 384 26.87 -5.39 18.35
N GLN A 385 27.22 -4.41 19.20
CA GLN A 385 28.32 -4.56 20.16
C GLN A 385 28.05 -5.66 21.19
N THR A 386 26.80 -5.84 21.61
CA THR A 386 26.42 -6.88 22.56
C THR A 386 26.62 -8.26 21.96
N ILE A 387 26.22 -8.47 20.70
CA ILE A 387 26.48 -9.73 19.98
C ILE A 387 27.98 -9.98 19.85
N LYS A 388 28.75 -8.96 19.45
CA LYS A 388 30.21 -9.07 19.28
C LYS A 388 30.95 -9.42 20.57
N LYS A 389 30.49 -8.91 21.72
CA LYS A 389 31.11 -9.16 23.03
C LYS A 389 30.64 -10.44 23.71
N ASP A 390 29.64 -11.13 23.17
CA ASP A 390 29.11 -12.35 23.77
C ASP A 390 30.14 -13.48 23.68
N GLN A 391 30.43 -14.10 24.83
CA GLN A 391 31.41 -15.19 24.96
C GLN A 391 30.76 -16.54 25.25
N ARG A 392 29.43 -16.63 25.26
CA ARG A 392 28.72 -17.89 25.47
C ARG A 392 29.02 -18.85 24.33
N SER A 393 29.06 -20.16 24.63
CA SER A 393 29.22 -21.18 23.60
C SER A 393 28.01 -21.24 22.67
N LYS A 394 28.20 -21.80 21.47
CA LYS A 394 27.13 -22.02 20.49
C LYS A 394 25.97 -22.81 21.07
N GLU A 395 26.25 -23.85 21.85
CA GLU A 395 25.23 -24.70 22.49
C GLU A 395 24.39 -23.88 23.47
N LYS A 396 25.03 -23.02 24.28
CA LYS A 396 24.34 -22.17 25.25
C LYS A 396 23.49 -21.09 24.57
N LEU A 397 23.98 -20.50 23.47
CA LEU A 397 23.23 -19.52 22.69
C LEU A 397 22.03 -20.15 21.98
N ILE A 398 22.20 -21.32 21.36
CA ILE A 398 21.10 -22.10 20.76
C ILE A 398 20.06 -22.45 21.83
N ALA A 399 20.49 -22.99 22.98
CA ALA A 399 19.59 -23.35 24.07
C ALA A 399 18.80 -22.16 24.62
N THR A 400 19.37 -20.95 24.57
CA THR A 400 18.71 -19.72 25.04
C THR A 400 17.74 -19.15 23.99
N TYR A 401 18.18 -19.02 22.74
CA TYR A 401 17.46 -18.23 21.72
C TYR A 401 16.59 -19.06 20.77
N ALA A 402 16.88 -20.35 20.55
CA ALA A 402 16.02 -21.19 19.70
C ALA A 402 14.59 -21.32 20.24
N PRO A 403 14.35 -21.45 21.56
CA PRO A 403 12.99 -21.39 22.11
C PRO A 403 12.30 -20.05 21.86
N VAL A 404 13.05 -18.93 21.94
CA VAL A 404 12.53 -17.58 21.66
C VAL A 404 12.10 -17.47 20.21
N VAL A 405 12.96 -17.87 19.26
CA VAL A 405 12.63 -17.91 17.83
C VAL A 405 11.35 -18.72 17.62
N LYS A 406 11.28 -19.94 18.14
CA LYS A 406 10.10 -20.81 17.99
C LYS A 406 8.81 -20.18 18.54
N GLN A 407 8.86 -19.59 19.74
CA GLN A 407 7.70 -18.96 20.36
C GLN A 407 7.25 -17.72 19.58
N PHE A 408 8.16 -16.81 19.25
CA PHE A 408 7.82 -15.59 18.52
C PHE A 408 7.39 -15.87 17.08
N THR A 409 7.95 -16.89 16.41
CA THR A 409 7.44 -17.36 15.11
C THR A 409 5.99 -17.86 15.24
N THR A 410 5.65 -18.55 16.33
CA THR A 410 4.26 -18.99 16.58
C THR A 410 3.32 -17.79 16.75
N VAL A 411 3.74 -16.76 17.50
CA VAL A 411 2.96 -15.52 17.65
C VAL A 411 2.84 -14.79 16.32
N ASN A 412 3.92 -14.73 15.54
CA ASN A 412 3.92 -14.10 14.23
C ASN A 412 2.91 -14.76 13.27
N HIS A 413 2.91 -16.10 13.20
CA HIS A 413 1.93 -16.85 12.42
C HIS A 413 0.49 -16.61 12.90
N ALA A 414 0.25 -16.50 14.21
CA ALA A 414 -1.07 -16.19 14.74
C ALA A 414 -1.54 -14.78 14.37
N LEU A 415 -0.62 -13.80 14.34
CA LEU A 415 -0.90 -12.44 13.87
C LEU A 415 -1.21 -12.41 12.37
N GLU A 416 -0.51 -13.21 11.56
CA GLU A 416 -0.79 -13.36 10.13
C GLU A 416 -2.15 -14.00 9.87
N ASP A 417 -2.46 -15.10 10.58
CA ASP A 417 -3.77 -15.76 10.51
C ASP A 417 -4.90 -14.80 10.91
N PHE A 418 -4.71 -14.04 11.99
CA PHE A 418 -5.66 -13.02 12.41
C PHE A 418 -5.88 -11.97 11.33
N ALA A 419 -4.81 -11.50 10.69
CA ALA A 419 -4.92 -10.49 9.65
C ALA A 419 -5.65 -11.01 8.41
N ILE A 420 -5.33 -12.22 7.97
CA ILE A 420 -6.02 -12.87 6.84
C ILE A 420 -7.50 -13.06 7.12
N ARG A 421 -7.85 -13.49 8.34
CA ARG A 421 -9.24 -13.79 8.70
C ARG A 421 -10.07 -12.58 9.07
N HIS A 422 -9.48 -11.50 9.56
CA HIS A 422 -10.24 -10.41 10.18
C HIS A 422 -9.87 -9.01 9.70
N LEU A 423 -8.66 -8.81 9.18
CA LEU A 423 -8.21 -7.49 8.72
C LEU A 423 -8.26 -7.35 7.21
N PHE A 424 -8.01 -8.43 6.46
CA PHE A 424 -8.00 -8.44 4.99
C PHE A 424 -9.37 -8.73 4.37
N LEU A 425 -10.40 -8.90 5.20
CA LEU A 425 -11.81 -8.92 4.80
C LEU A 425 -12.27 -7.51 4.43
N TYR A 426 -11.80 -7.03 3.29
CA TYR A 426 -12.24 -5.77 2.71
C TYR A 426 -13.53 -5.92 1.90
N PHE A 427 -13.92 -7.16 1.59
CA PHE A 427 -14.98 -7.49 0.65
C PHE A 427 -15.82 -8.66 1.17
N ASN A 428 -17.11 -8.64 0.83
CA ASN A 428 -17.98 -9.80 0.98
C ASN A 428 -18.00 -10.60 -0.33
N GLU A 429 -18.29 -11.90 -0.26
CA GLU A 429 -18.48 -12.72 -1.46
C GLU A 429 -19.55 -12.12 -2.40
N THR A 430 -20.60 -11.53 -1.83
CA THR A 430 -21.70 -10.88 -2.57
C THR A 430 -21.27 -9.66 -3.39
N ASP A 431 -20.09 -9.10 -3.11
CA ASP A 431 -19.54 -7.95 -3.82
C ASP A 431 -18.82 -8.37 -5.12
N VAL A 432 -18.67 -9.68 -5.32
CA VAL A 432 -17.96 -10.28 -6.46
C VAL A 432 -18.96 -11.03 -7.33
N GLU A 433 -18.98 -10.73 -8.63
CA GLU A 433 -19.77 -11.46 -9.61
C GLU A 433 -18.83 -12.11 -10.63
N ALA A 434 -19.04 -13.38 -10.96
CA ALA A 434 -18.24 -14.04 -11.98
C ALA A 434 -18.39 -13.31 -13.33
N ASP A 435 -17.28 -13.08 -14.03
CA ASP A 435 -17.26 -12.42 -15.34
C ASP A 435 -17.62 -13.46 -16.41
N ILE A 436 -18.90 -13.82 -16.49
CA ILE A 436 -19.42 -14.80 -17.44
C ILE A 436 -19.67 -14.06 -18.77
N SER A 437 -18.63 -13.89 -19.58
CA SER A 437 -18.79 -13.47 -20.98
C SER A 437 -19.49 -14.61 -21.75
N PRO A 438 -20.68 -14.40 -22.34
CA PRO A 438 -21.43 -15.45 -23.05
C PRO A 438 -20.70 -16.02 -24.27
N SER A 439 -19.60 -15.38 -24.72
CA SER A 439 -18.83 -15.75 -25.91
C SER A 439 -17.66 -16.72 -25.67
N GLU A 440 -17.19 -16.92 -24.43
CA GLU A 440 -15.91 -17.63 -24.16
C GLU A 440 -16.06 -19.00 -23.46
N GLY A 441 -17.26 -19.39 -23.03
CA GLY A 441 -17.62 -20.75 -22.59
C GLY A 441 -16.92 -21.29 -21.32
N HIS A 442 -15.80 -20.72 -20.87
CA HIS A 442 -15.04 -21.17 -19.70
C HIS A 442 -15.25 -20.21 -18.53
N THR A 443 -15.96 -20.68 -17.51
CA THR A 443 -16.32 -19.89 -16.32
C THR A 443 -15.27 -19.95 -15.22
N SER A 444 -14.31 -20.88 -15.29
CA SER A 444 -13.32 -21.14 -14.24
C SER A 444 -12.19 -22.05 -14.72
N TYR A 445 -10.98 -21.84 -14.19
CA TYR A 445 -9.78 -22.62 -14.45
C TYR A 445 -9.45 -23.50 -13.24
N GLN A 446 -9.39 -24.82 -13.46
CA GLN A 446 -9.33 -25.81 -12.40
C GLN A 446 -7.92 -26.39 -12.25
N GLY A 447 -7.32 -26.22 -11.07
CA GLY A 447 -6.15 -26.97 -10.62
C GLY A 447 -6.52 -28.15 -9.71
N ASN A 448 -5.53 -28.92 -9.27
CA ASN A 448 -5.66 -29.92 -8.23
C ASN A 448 -6.04 -29.33 -6.87
N TRP A 449 -5.52 -28.14 -6.51
CA TRP A 449 -5.74 -27.52 -5.18
C TRP A 449 -6.44 -26.19 -5.23
N THR A 450 -6.50 -25.55 -6.39
CA THR A 450 -7.03 -24.19 -6.53
C THR A 450 -7.97 -24.09 -7.72
N GLU A 451 -8.81 -23.08 -7.64
CA GLU A 451 -9.72 -22.66 -8.69
C GLU A 451 -9.48 -21.18 -8.94
N VAL A 452 -9.34 -20.79 -10.20
CA VAL A 452 -9.10 -19.39 -10.57
C VAL A 452 -10.12 -18.98 -11.62
N PHE A 453 -10.77 -17.84 -11.45
CA PHE A 453 -11.76 -17.36 -12.41
C PHE A 453 -11.77 -15.83 -12.54
N PRO A 454 -12.06 -15.31 -13.74
CA PRO A 454 -12.24 -13.88 -13.93
C PRO A 454 -13.55 -13.44 -13.26
N ALA A 455 -13.53 -12.26 -12.64
CA ALA A 455 -14.68 -11.71 -11.95
C ALA A 455 -14.80 -10.20 -12.13
N ILE A 456 -15.99 -9.68 -11.84
CA ILE A 456 -16.30 -8.27 -11.77
C ILE A 456 -16.56 -7.91 -10.30
N PHE A 457 -15.82 -6.94 -9.82
CA PHE A 457 -16.03 -6.36 -8.50
C PHE A 457 -17.06 -5.24 -8.56
N LYS A 458 -18.15 -5.37 -7.79
CA LYS A 458 -19.24 -4.38 -7.66
C LYS A 458 -18.80 -3.25 -6.74
N SER A 459 -18.16 -2.23 -7.30
CA SER A 459 -17.85 -1.00 -6.56
C SER A 459 -19.12 -0.20 -6.26
N SER A 460 -19.20 0.41 -5.08
CA SER A 460 -20.25 1.40 -4.70
C SER A 460 -20.19 2.71 -5.49
N LYS A 461 -19.16 2.90 -6.32
CA LYS A 461 -19.03 4.00 -7.29
C LYS A 461 -18.99 3.41 -8.70
N ASP A 462 -20.06 3.60 -9.47
CA ASP A 462 -20.36 3.50 -10.93
C ASP A 462 -19.41 2.81 -11.95
N GLN A 463 -18.24 2.28 -11.61
CA GLN A 463 -17.41 1.48 -12.52
C GLN A 463 -17.10 0.10 -11.94
N PRO A 464 -17.67 -0.97 -12.51
CA PRO A 464 -17.26 -2.34 -12.21
C PRO A 464 -15.77 -2.53 -12.54
N CYS A 465 -15.02 -3.11 -11.60
CA CYS A 465 -13.59 -3.39 -11.80
C CYS A 465 -13.41 -4.85 -12.22
N LYS A 466 -12.71 -5.09 -13.34
CA LYS A 466 -12.36 -6.44 -13.79
C LYS A 466 -11.18 -6.98 -12.95
N ILE A 467 -11.40 -8.09 -12.28
CA ILE A 467 -10.50 -8.71 -11.32
C ILE A 467 -10.35 -10.21 -11.63
N THR A 468 -9.47 -10.87 -10.90
CA THR A 468 -9.36 -12.33 -10.85
C THR A 468 -9.59 -12.79 -9.42
N VAL A 469 -10.32 -13.88 -9.27
CA VAL A 469 -10.53 -14.53 -7.97
C VAL A 469 -9.82 -15.86 -7.97
N LYS A 470 -9.12 -16.15 -6.87
CA LYS A 470 -8.57 -17.48 -6.58
C LYS A 470 -9.26 -18.05 -5.35
N ARG A 471 -9.76 -19.27 -5.47
CA ARG A 471 -10.31 -20.09 -4.38
C ARG A 471 -9.43 -21.29 -4.13
N TYR A 472 -9.38 -21.72 -2.88
CA TYR A 472 -8.70 -22.94 -2.47
C TYR A 472 -9.71 -24.06 -2.34
N LYS A 473 -9.38 -25.27 -2.81
CA LYS A 473 -10.22 -26.45 -2.65
C LYS A 473 -10.10 -27.01 -1.22
N GLY A 474 -11.10 -27.75 -0.75
CA GLY A 474 -11.16 -28.26 0.63
C GLY A 474 -10.00 -29.19 1.06
N THR A 475 -9.15 -29.62 0.12
CA THR A 475 -7.91 -30.36 0.39
C THR A 475 -6.74 -29.48 0.81
N ALA A 476 -6.82 -28.16 0.63
CA ALA A 476 -5.77 -27.22 0.98
C ALA A 476 -5.70 -26.98 2.50
N LYS A 477 -4.48 -26.93 3.05
CA LYS A 477 -4.27 -26.68 4.49
C LYS A 477 -4.15 -25.19 4.75
N SER A 478 -4.79 -24.67 5.81
CA SER A 478 -4.73 -23.24 6.16
C SER A 478 -3.30 -22.71 6.31
N LYS A 479 -2.37 -23.55 6.79
CA LYS A 479 -0.94 -23.22 6.86
C LYS A 479 -0.36 -22.88 5.47
N GLN A 480 -0.60 -23.74 4.47
CA GLN A 480 -0.10 -23.56 3.11
C GLN A 480 -0.70 -22.32 2.45
N VAL A 481 -2.00 -22.09 2.67
CA VAL A 481 -2.70 -20.90 2.19
C VAL A 481 -2.08 -19.62 2.75
N ARG A 482 -1.79 -19.58 4.05
CA ARG A 482 -1.13 -18.44 4.68
C ARG A 482 0.26 -18.20 4.09
N GLU A 483 1.09 -19.24 4.02
CA GLU A 483 2.48 -19.16 3.53
C GLU A 483 2.52 -18.60 2.09
N GLU A 484 1.62 -19.09 1.23
CA GLU A 484 1.49 -18.57 -0.13
C GLU A 484 1.08 -17.08 -0.16
N ILE A 485 0.06 -16.69 0.60
CA ILE A 485 -0.40 -15.29 0.63
C ILE A 485 0.74 -14.35 1.07
N VAL A 486 1.54 -14.78 2.06
CA VAL A 486 2.70 -14.04 2.55
C VAL A 486 3.75 -13.91 1.45
N GLU A 487 4.12 -15.00 0.78
CA GLU A 487 5.15 -14.97 -0.26
C GLU A 487 4.72 -14.20 -1.51
N MET A 488 3.49 -14.37 -2.00
CA MET A 488 2.97 -13.59 -3.12
C MET A 488 3.07 -12.08 -2.86
N ARG A 489 2.78 -11.65 -1.62
CA ARG A 489 2.89 -10.24 -1.23
C ARG A 489 4.34 -9.77 -1.16
N LYS A 490 5.23 -10.59 -0.61
CA LYS A 490 6.68 -10.31 -0.56
C LYS A 490 7.25 -10.12 -1.97
N LEU A 491 6.96 -11.04 -2.88
CA LEU A 491 7.36 -10.96 -4.28
C LEU A 491 6.77 -9.72 -4.97
N LYS A 492 5.51 -9.38 -4.71
CA LYS A 492 4.91 -8.19 -5.31
C LYS A 492 5.56 -6.88 -4.85
N GLN A 493 5.95 -6.79 -3.58
CA GLN A 493 6.67 -5.62 -3.04
C GLN A 493 8.04 -5.45 -3.67
N GLN A 494 8.72 -6.56 -3.99
CA GLN A 494 9.97 -6.57 -4.75
C GLN A 494 9.77 -6.21 -6.23
N LYS A 495 8.55 -5.81 -6.63
CA LYS A 495 8.16 -5.45 -7.99
C LYS A 495 8.36 -6.60 -8.98
N ILE A 496 8.23 -7.83 -8.51
CA ILE A 496 8.29 -9.01 -9.36
C ILE A 496 7.05 -9.04 -10.28
N GLY A 497 7.32 -9.11 -11.59
CA GLY A 497 6.34 -8.92 -12.65
C GLY A 497 5.38 -10.09 -12.86
N PHE A 498 5.79 -11.31 -12.51
CA PHE A 498 5.02 -12.54 -12.74
C PHE A 498 4.09 -12.92 -11.58
N VAL A 499 3.86 -12.03 -10.60
CA VAL A 499 2.95 -12.26 -9.47
C VAL A 499 1.83 -11.20 -9.51
N PRO A 500 0.56 -11.59 -9.33
CA PRO A 500 -0.54 -10.63 -9.34
C PRO A 500 -0.58 -9.82 -8.05
N THR A 501 -1.23 -8.65 -8.08
CA THR A 501 -1.49 -7.87 -6.86
C THR A 501 -2.72 -8.44 -6.16
N VAL A 502 -2.57 -8.87 -4.90
CA VAL A 502 -3.69 -9.22 -4.03
C VAL A 502 -4.32 -7.96 -3.46
N LEU A 503 -5.55 -7.65 -3.86
CA LEU A 503 -6.32 -6.49 -3.41
C LEU A 503 -6.97 -6.70 -2.04
N GLY A 504 -7.37 -7.94 -1.74
CA GLY A 504 -8.02 -8.30 -0.49
C GLY A 504 -8.47 -9.76 -0.50
N THR A 505 -9.19 -10.15 0.54
CA THR A 505 -9.71 -11.51 0.70
C THR A 505 -11.16 -11.49 1.16
N TYR A 506 -11.88 -12.58 0.92
CA TYR A 506 -13.13 -12.91 1.63
C TYR A 506 -13.05 -14.36 2.12
N ILE A 507 -13.84 -14.73 3.13
CA ILE A 507 -13.92 -16.13 3.56
C ILE A 507 -14.86 -16.87 2.63
N ASP A 508 -14.36 -17.92 1.98
CA ASP A 508 -15.19 -18.82 1.19
C ASP A 508 -16.08 -19.66 2.14
N PRO A 509 -17.41 -19.60 2.02
CA PRO A 509 -18.31 -20.30 2.93
C PRO A 509 -18.27 -21.82 2.76
N THR A 510 -17.76 -22.33 1.64
CA THR A 510 -17.71 -23.78 1.37
C THR A 510 -16.49 -24.44 1.98
N THR A 511 -15.36 -23.73 2.02
CA THR A 511 -14.08 -24.29 2.46
C THR A 511 -13.59 -23.67 3.78
N GLU A 512 -14.20 -22.58 4.22
CA GLU A 512 -13.73 -21.75 5.35
C GLU A 512 -12.30 -21.21 5.17
N LEU A 513 -11.79 -21.24 3.94
CA LEU A 513 -10.49 -20.70 3.56
C LEU A 513 -10.64 -19.31 2.92
N PRO A 514 -9.60 -18.46 3.01
CA PRO A 514 -9.64 -17.15 2.37
C PRO A 514 -9.54 -17.30 0.84
N ALA A 515 -10.52 -16.76 0.12
CA ALA A 515 -10.43 -16.53 -1.32
C ALA A 515 -9.69 -15.21 -1.59
N LEU A 516 -8.84 -15.19 -2.61
CA LEU A 516 -8.03 -14.02 -2.97
C LEU A 516 -8.68 -13.22 -4.09
N ILE A 517 -8.83 -11.92 -3.90
CA ILE A 517 -9.22 -10.97 -4.93
C ILE A 517 -7.96 -10.31 -5.48
N MET A 518 -7.73 -10.41 -6.78
CA MET A 518 -6.47 -10.04 -7.43
C MET A 518 -6.67 -9.16 -8.66
N THR A 519 -5.65 -8.39 -8.99
CA THR A 519 -5.54 -7.62 -10.24
C THR A 519 -4.18 -7.88 -10.91
N PRO A 520 -4.11 -7.94 -12.26
CA PRO A 520 -5.16 -7.71 -13.25
C PRO A 520 -6.13 -8.90 -13.45
N ARG A 521 -7.08 -8.78 -14.39
CA ARG A 521 -7.86 -9.91 -14.93
C ARG A 521 -6.91 -10.87 -15.66
N LEU A 522 -7.04 -12.16 -15.36
CA LEU A 522 -6.20 -13.24 -15.87
C LEU A 522 -7.03 -14.26 -16.65
N THR A 523 -6.38 -14.95 -17.60
CA THR A 523 -6.89 -16.12 -18.32
C THR A 523 -5.85 -17.24 -18.32
N SER A 524 -6.24 -18.50 -18.48
CA SER A 524 -5.28 -19.60 -18.54
C SER A 524 -4.56 -19.67 -19.90
N LEU A 525 -3.34 -20.19 -19.88
CA LEU A 525 -2.58 -20.48 -21.10
C LEU A 525 -3.34 -21.42 -22.05
N ARG A 526 -4.13 -22.37 -21.51
CA ARG A 526 -4.96 -23.28 -22.31
C ARG A 526 -6.02 -22.56 -23.11
N VAL A 527 -6.78 -21.65 -22.50
CA VAL A 527 -7.84 -20.92 -23.20
C VAL A 527 -7.26 -20.07 -24.32
N LEU A 528 -6.17 -19.34 -24.06
CA LEU A 528 -5.49 -18.54 -25.09
C LEU A 528 -4.93 -19.38 -26.24
N SER A 529 -4.53 -20.62 -25.97
CA SER A 529 -4.04 -21.55 -27.00
C SER A 529 -5.17 -22.18 -27.83
N SER A 530 -6.37 -22.32 -27.26
CA SER A 530 -7.50 -23.03 -27.88
C SER A 530 -8.37 -22.14 -28.79
N ASP A 531 -8.41 -20.83 -28.54
CA ASP A 531 -9.33 -19.88 -29.19
C ASP A 531 -9.06 -19.60 -30.69
N LYS A 532 -8.06 -20.26 -31.28
CA LYS A 532 -7.62 -20.05 -32.67
C LYS A 532 -7.95 -21.21 -33.62
N GLY A 533 -8.68 -22.22 -33.16
CA GLY A 533 -8.97 -23.46 -33.91
C GLY A 533 -9.97 -23.36 -35.07
N THR A 534 -10.50 -22.18 -35.42
CA THR A 534 -11.62 -22.04 -36.38
C THR A 534 -11.24 -21.61 -37.80
N THR A 535 -9.96 -21.36 -38.11
CA THR A 535 -9.55 -20.99 -39.48
C THR A 535 -9.03 -22.20 -40.28
N THR A 536 -9.74 -22.53 -41.37
CA THR A 536 -9.35 -23.53 -42.37
C THR A 536 -8.09 -23.11 -43.13
N VAL A 537 -6.91 -23.62 -42.76
CA VAL A 537 -5.63 -23.34 -43.44
C VAL A 537 -4.73 -24.59 -43.46
N HIS A 538 -3.89 -24.74 -44.49
CA HIS A 538 -3.13 -25.94 -44.87
C HIS A 538 -2.16 -26.51 -43.80
N ARG A 539 -2.05 -27.86 -43.74
CA ARG A 539 -1.13 -28.62 -42.85
C ARG A 539 0.33 -28.19 -43.06
N GLY A 540 1.04 -27.87 -41.97
CA GLY A 540 2.48 -27.59 -41.92
C GLY A 540 2.85 -26.12 -41.66
N GLN A 541 2.15 -25.16 -42.27
CA GLN A 541 2.37 -23.73 -41.99
C GLN A 541 1.66 -23.27 -40.70
N LEU A 542 0.49 -23.85 -40.38
CA LEU A 542 -0.29 -23.49 -39.20
C LEU A 542 0.45 -23.74 -37.89
N VAL A 543 1.07 -24.91 -37.76
CA VAL A 543 1.76 -25.32 -36.52
C VAL A 543 2.92 -24.36 -36.22
N HIS A 544 3.60 -23.85 -37.26
CA HIS A 544 4.66 -22.85 -37.11
C HIS A 544 4.16 -21.54 -36.48
N TYR A 545 3.03 -21.02 -36.96
CA TYR A 545 2.41 -19.82 -36.41
C TYR A 545 1.75 -20.06 -35.05
N LEU A 546 1.16 -21.25 -34.84
CA LEU A 546 0.52 -21.64 -33.58
C LEU A 546 1.51 -21.88 -32.44
N LEU A 547 2.74 -22.30 -32.72
CA LEU A 547 3.76 -22.53 -31.69
C LEU A 547 4.47 -21.26 -31.22
N LYS A 548 4.51 -20.19 -32.04
CA LYS A 548 5.27 -18.96 -31.70
C LYS A 548 4.82 -18.32 -30.40
N GLU A 549 3.51 -18.19 -30.21
CA GLU A 549 2.95 -17.53 -29.04
C GLU A 549 3.06 -18.40 -27.77
N PRO A 550 2.69 -19.69 -27.77
CA PRO A 550 2.95 -20.60 -26.66
C PRO A 550 4.42 -20.65 -26.24
N ILE A 551 5.37 -20.64 -27.19
CA ILE A 551 6.80 -20.64 -26.88
C ILE A 551 7.22 -19.35 -26.17
N ALA A 552 6.69 -18.20 -26.60
CA ALA A 552 6.96 -16.94 -25.91
C ALA A 552 6.48 -17.00 -24.44
N TYR A 553 5.33 -17.63 -24.18
CA TYR A 553 4.86 -17.85 -22.81
C TYR A 553 5.72 -18.86 -22.05
N LEU A 554 6.15 -19.96 -22.68
CA LEU A 554 7.05 -20.92 -22.04
C LEU A 554 8.40 -20.28 -21.66
N ILE A 555 8.93 -19.36 -22.48
CA ILE A 555 10.16 -18.60 -22.15
C ILE A 555 9.92 -17.69 -20.95
N GLN A 556 8.82 -16.93 -20.91
CA GLN A 556 8.48 -16.10 -19.75
C GLN A 556 8.28 -16.95 -18.48
N LEU A 557 7.66 -18.12 -18.63
CA LEU A 557 7.47 -19.07 -17.54
C LEU A 557 8.82 -19.62 -17.04
N ALA A 558 9.79 -19.88 -17.94
CA ALA A 558 11.16 -20.25 -17.59
C ALA A 558 11.83 -19.21 -16.71
N ASP A 559 11.69 -17.93 -17.08
CA ASP A 559 12.24 -16.82 -16.30
C ASP A 559 11.61 -16.73 -14.92
N ALA A 560 10.29 -16.89 -14.83
CA ALA A 560 9.58 -16.89 -13.56
C ALA A 560 10.01 -18.06 -12.67
N LEU A 561 10.07 -19.27 -13.21
CA LEU A 561 10.46 -20.47 -12.46
C LEU A 561 11.93 -20.44 -12.04
N ALA A 562 12.84 -19.98 -12.92
CA ALA A 562 14.24 -19.82 -12.57
C ALA A 562 14.43 -18.85 -11.40
N TYR A 563 13.66 -17.76 -11.36
CA TYR A 563 13.65 -16.86 -10.22
C TYR A 563 13.12 -17.55 -8.96
N LEU A 564 11.98 -18.26 -9.04
CA LEU A 564 11.42 -18.97 -7.87
C LEU A 564 12.42 -19.99 -7.31
N HIS A 565 13.02 -20.81 -8.17
CA HIS A 565 13.98 -21.85 -7.77
C HIS A 565 15.24 -21.27 -7.14
N GLN A 566 15.72 -20.10 -7.60
CA GLN A 566 16.84 -19.39 -6.96
C GLN A 566 16.52 -18.88 -5.55
N ASN A 567 15.24 -18.76 -5.22
CA ASN A 567 14.75 -18.28 -3.92
C ASN A 567 14.10 -19.41 -3.10
N ASP A 568 14.42 -20.69 -3.40
CA ASP A 568 13.88 -21.88 -2.73
C ASP A 568 12.34 -21.99 -2.78
N LEU A 569 11.73 -21.43 -3.84
CA LEU A 569 10.29 -21.46 -4.10
C LEU A 569 9.98 -22.28 -5.35
N VAL A 570 8.75 -22.77 -5.44
CA VAL A 570 8.20 -23.52 -6.59
C VAL A 570 6.80 -23.01 -6.92
N CYS A 571 6.34 -23.32 -8.14
CA CYS A 571 4.92 -23.13 -8.50
C CYS A 571 4.20 -24.47 -8.41
N LEU A 572 3.36 -24.66 -7.39
CA LEU A 572 2.58 -25.88 -7.27
C LEU A 572 1.56 -25.97 -8.42
N ASP A 573 1.18 -27.20 -8.75
CA ASP A 573 0.06 -27.48 -9.67
C ASP A 573 0.29 -26.99 -11.11
N LEU A 574 1.55 -26.92 -11.56
CA LEU A 574 1.90 -26.32 -12.84
C LEU A 574 1.29 -27.10 -14.03
N SER A 575 0.46 -26.43 -14.83
CA SER A 575 -0.17 -26.95 -16.05
C SER A 575 -0.65 -25.80 -16.95
N MET A 576 -1.11 -26.08 -18.17
CA MET A 576 -1.69 -25.04 -19.04
C MET A 576 -2.97 -24.40 -18.47
N ASP A 577 -3.62 -25.05 -17.49
CA ASP A 577 -4.82 -24.53 -16.82
C ASP A 577 -4.49 -23.59 -15.66
N THR A 578 -3.34 -23.75 -15.02
CA THR A 578 -2.93 -22.99 -13.83
C THR A 578 -1.85 -21.93 -14.12
N VAL A 579 -1.19 -22.01 -15.28
CA VAL A 579 -0.35 -20.93 -15.80
C VAL A 579 -1.26 -19.83 -16.33
N MET A 580 -1.29 -18.71 -15.62
CA MET A 580 -2.17 -17.59 -15.92
C MET A 580 -1.46 -16.55 -16.80
N ILE A 581 -2.24 -15.81 -17.58
CA ILE A 581 -1.76 -14.76 -18.49
C ILE A 581 -2.61 -13.51 -18.29
N THR A 582 -1.97 -12.35 -18.24
CA THR A 582 -2.68 -11.07 -18.14
C THR A 582 -3.51 -10.80 -19.40
N THR A 583 -4.79 -10.47 -19.22
CA THR A 583 -5.65 -10.11 -20.36
C THR A 583 -5.38 -8.67 -20.80
N GLY A 584 -5.08 -8.46 -22.08
CA GLY A 584 -4.73 -7.14 -22.63
C GLY A 584 -3.56 -7.21 -23.61
N ASN A 585 -2.86 -6.09 -23.81
CA ASN A 585 -1.74 -5.99 -24.75
C ASN A 585 -0.43 -6.57 -24.20
N ASP A 586 -0.23 -6.54 -22.87
CA ASP A 586 1.06 -6.89 -22.28
C ASP A 586 1.31 -8.41 -22.19
N ARG A 587 0.25 -9.23 -22.19
CA ARG A 587 0.26 -10.72 -22.24
C ARG A 587 1.40 -11.36 -21.43
N ILE A 588 1.41 -11.08 -20.13
CA ILE A 588 2.49 -11.49 -19.20
C ILE A 588 2.09 -12.76 -18.46
N VAL A 589 3.02 -13.73 -18.38
CA VAL A 589 2.85 -14.93 -17.55
C VAL A 589 2.79 -14.55 -16.08
N THR A 590 1.76 -15.03 -15.39
CA THR A 590 1.47 -14.75 -13.99
C THR A 590 1.27 -16.06 -13.23
N LEU A 591 2.00 -16.24 -12.14
CA LEU A 591 1.95 -17.42 -11.27
C LEU A 591 1.11 -17.11 -10.04
N VAL A 592 0.22 -18.04 -9.71
CA VAL A 592 -0.80 -17.86 -8.67
C VAL A 592 -0.79 -18.98 -7.62
N ASN A 593 0.12 -19.95 -7.71
CA ASN A 593 0.24 -21.12 -6.83
C ASN A 593 1.66 -21.23 -6.24
N ILE A 594 2.18 -20.15 -5.65
CA ILE A 594 3.58 -20.05 -5.21
C ILE A 594 3.75 -20.65 -3.81
N SER A 595 4.73 -21.52 -3.63
CA SER A 595 4.98 -22.18 -2.34
C SER A 595 6.44 -22.59 -2.17
N GLU A 596 6.84 -22.92 -0.94
CA GLU A 596 8.05 -23.70 -0.68
C GLU A 596 7.85 -25.16 -1.13
N PRO A 597 8.92 -25.92 -1.39
CA PRO A 597 8.82 -27.35 -1.69
C PRO A 597 8.04 -28.11 -0.62
N VAL A 598 7.08 -28.93 -1.07
CA VAL A 598 6.13 -29.56 -0.16
C VAL A 598 5.99 -31.07 -0.41
N THR A 599 6.11 -31.85 0.64
CA THR A 599 5.75 -33.28 0.60
C THR A 599 4.23 -33.40 0.63
N MET A 600 3.67 -33.90 -0.46
CA MET A 600 2.23 -34.10 -0.60
C MET A 600 1.82 -35.38 0.11
N THR A 601 0.62 -35.39 0.69
CA THR A 601 0.03 -36.66 1.15
C THR A 601 -0.36 -37.45 -0.09
N PRO A 602 0.08 -38.71 -0.24
CA PRO A 602 -0.30 -39.52 -1.39
C PRO A 602 -1.83 -39.57 -1.55
N PRO A 603 -2.35 -39.38 -2.76
CA PRO A 603 -3.79 -39.43 -2.99
C PRO A 603 -4.33 -40.84 -2.74
N ASP A 604 -5.64 -40.95 -2.49
CA ASP A 604 -6.29 -42.26 -2.32
C ASP A 604 -6.02 -43.14 -3.55
N PRO A 605 -5.38 -44.32 -3.40
CA PRO A 605 -5.05 -45.20 -4.52
C PRO A 605 -6.24 -45.58 -5.40
N ASN A 606 -7.46 -45.54 -4.87
CA ASN A 606 -8.69 -45.89 -5.59
C ASN A 606 -9.42 -44.69 -6.20
N SER A 607 -9.01 -43.47 -5.84
CA SER A 607 -9.57 -42.25 -6.43
C SER A 607 -9.11 -42.08 -7.89
N PRO A 608 -9.89 -41.41 -8.75
CA PRO A 608 -9.47 -41.09 -10.11
C PRO A 608 -8.25 -40.15 -10.10
N ILE A 609 -7.29 -40.39 -10.99
CA ILE A 609 -6.04 -39.61 -11.07
C ILE A 609 -6.28 -38.16 -11.54
N GLY A 610 -7.27 -37.92 -12.40
CA GLY A 610 -7.70 -36.59 -12.82
C GLY A 610 -6.54 -35.72 -13.35
N SER A 611 -6.40 -34.50 -12.81
CA SER A 611 -5.32 -33.56 -13.14
C SER A 611 -3.98 -33.88 -12.46
N MET A 612 -3.91 -34.88 -11.57
CA MET A 612 -2.66 -35.30 -10.93
C MET A 612 -1.73 -36.05 -11.90
N VAL A 613 -2.19 -36.38 -13.12
CA VAL A 613 -1.34 -36.90 -14.20
C VAL A 613 -0.17 -35.97 -14.57
N CYS A 614 -0.25 -34.70 -14.17
CA CYS A 614 0.81 -33.71 -14.36
C CYS A 614 1.96 -33.81 -13.34
N LEU A 615 1.84 -34.68 -12.32
CA LEU A 615 2.83 -34.84 -11.27
C LEU A 615 3.83 -35.98 -11.62
N PRO A 616 5.13 -35.82 -11.31
CA PRO A 616 6.07 -36.93 -11.39
C PRO A 616 5.65 -38.09 -10.50
N PHE A 617 5.96 -39.32 -10.90
CA PHE A 617 5.67 -40.52 -10.11
C PHE A 617 6.21 -40.43 -8.67
N SER A 618 7.44 -39.92 -8.49
CA SER A 618 8.07 -39.76 -7.18
C SER A 618 7.38 -38.74 -6.27
N VAL A 619 6.59 -37.82 -6.84
CA VAL A 619 5.77 -36.89 -6.07
C VAL A 619 4.41 -37.52 -5.74
N LEU A 620 3.84 -38.27 -6.70
CA LEU A 620 2.57 -39.00 -6.52
C LEU A 620 2.65 -40.08 -5.43
N ASP A 621 3.76 -40.82 -5.38
CA ASP A 621 3.98 -41.89 -4.40
C ASP A 621 4.51 -41.36 -3.04
N GLY A 622 4.78 -40.06 -2.94
CA GLY A 622 5.26 -39.39 -1.73
C GLY A 622 6.72 -39.66 -1.38
N THR A 623 7.51 -40.28 -2.27
CA THR A 623 8.94 -40.55 -2.03
C THR A 623 9.80 -39.30 -2.13
N LYS A 624 9.35 -38.30 -2.90
CA LYS A 624 9.98 -36.98 -3.04
C LYS A 624 8.98 -35.85 -2.79
N PRO A 625 9.42 -34.69 -2.28
CA PRO A 625 8.60 -33.49 -2.26
C PRO A 625 8.31 -32.99 -3.68
N TYR A 626 7.27 -32.18 -3.83
CA TYR A 626 7.12 -31.33 -5.01
C TYR A 626 8.19 -30.24 -4.94
N ASP A 627 9.19 -30.29 -5.84
CA ASP A 627 10.34 -29.41 -5.89
C ASP A 627 10.55 -28.81 -7.31
N ALA A 628 11.73 -28.25 -7.56
CA ALA A 628 12.07 -27.66 -8.85
C ALA A 628 12.02 -28.68 -10.00
N ASP A 629 12.39 -29.94 -9.76
CA ASP A 629 12.36 -31.00 -10.76
C ASP A 629 10.91 -31.33 -11.15
N ALA A 630 9.98 -31.27 -10.21
CA ALA A 630 8.56 -31.43 -10.49
C ALA A 630 8.00 -30.31 -11.40
N ASN A 631 8.49 -29.08 -11.28
CA ASN A 631 8.17 -28.02 -12.23
C ASN A 631 8.71 -28.33 -13.63
N ILE A 632 9.96 -28.81 -13.74
CA ILE A 632 10.58 -29.16 -15.02
C ILE A 632 9.83 -30.30 -15.71
N TYR A 633 9.42 -31.32 -14.96
CA TYR A 633 8.59 -32.40 -15.48
C TYR A 633 7.26 -31.88 -16.06
N ALA A 634 6.56 -31.02 -15.32
CA ALA A 634 5.30 -30.42 -15.77
C ALA A 634 5.47 -29.55 -17.02
N LEU A 635 6.60 -28.84 -17.17
CA LEU A 635 6.94 -28.11 -18.39
C LEU A 635 7.07 -29.05 -19.60
N GLY A 636 7.69 -30.23 -19.42
CA GLY A 636 7.78 -31.25 -20.47
C GLY A 636 6.40 -31.72 -20.93
N LEU A 637 5.46 -31.92 -20.00
CA LEU A 637 4.08 -32.28 -20.33
C LEU A 637 3.36 -31.14 -21.08
N MET A 638 3.56 -29.88 -20.69
CA MET A 638 2.97 -28.75 -21.44
C MET A 638 3.55 -28.61 -22.85
N MET A 639 4.84 -28.89 -23.05
CA MET A 639 5.43 -28.98 -24.39
C MET A 639 4.76 -30.08 -25.22
N TRP A 640 4.43 -31.21 -24.60
CA TRP A 640 3.67 -32.27 -25.27
C TRP A 640 2.27 -31.79 -25.65
N GLU A 641 1.53 -31.14 -24.73
CA GLU A 641 0.17 -30.63 -24.98
C GLU A 641 0.16 -29.58 -26.09
N ILE A 642 1.13 -28.67 -26.11
CA ILE A 642 1.28 -27.64 -27.14
C ILE A 642 1.58 -28.28 -28.51
N TRP A 643 2.41 -29.33 -28.56
CA TRP A 643 2.75 -30.01 -29.82
C TRP A 643 1.57 -30.77 -30.43
N HIS A 644 0.75 -31.39 -29.59
CA HIS A 644 -0.38 -32.21 -30.01
C HIS A 644 -1.70 -31.44 -30.05
N ASN A 645 -1.74 -30.25 -29.46
CA ASN A 645 -2.98 -29.48 -29.22
C ASN A 645 -4.05 -30.35 -28.54
N GLU A 646 -3.63 -31.21 -27.61
CA GLU A 646 -4.46 -32.16 -26.89
C GLU A 646 -4.06 -32.21 -25.42
N LEU A 647 -5.01 -32.53 -24.56
CA LEU A 647 -4.80 -32.74 -23.13
C LEU A 647 -3.93 -33.98 -22.90
N VAL A 648 -2.85 -33.84 -22.13
CA VAL A 648 -1.95 -34.96 -21.84
C VAL A 648 -2.68 -36.03 -21.05
N TYR A 649 -2.41 -37.29 -21.39
CA TYR A 649 -3.02 -38.48 -20.79
C TYR A 649 -4.56 -38.46 -20.76
N LYS A 650 -5.22 -37.78 -21.71
CA LYS A 650 -6.69 -37.60 -21.73
C LYS A 650 -7.50 -38.85 -21.38
N ILE A 651 -7.19 -40.00 -22.00
CA ILE A 651 -7.91 -41.27 -21.79
C ILE A 651 -7.59 -41.95 -20.45
N HIS A 652 -6.51 -41.56 -19.79
CA HIS A 652 -6.03 -42.17 -18.54
C HIS A 652 -6.51 -41.40 -17.29
N ARG A 653 -7.13 -40.24 -17.44
CA ARG A 653 -7.53 -39.37 -16.32
C ARG A 653 -8.61 -39.98 -15.42
N ASP A 654 -9.41 -40.90 -15.96
CA ASP A 654 -10.44 -41.65 -15.22
C ASP A 654 -9.89 -42.91 -14.52
N LEU A 655 -8.62 -43.27 -14.76
CA LEU A 655 -8.00 -44.40 -14.08
C LEU A 655 -7.78 -44.08 -12.61
N SER A 656 -7.86 -45.13 -11.77
CA SER A 656 -7.45 -44.99 -10.38
C SER A 656 -5.97 -44.61 -10.28
N VAL A 657 -5.60 -43.82 -9.27
CA VAL A 657 -4.20 -43.48 -8.95
C VAL A 657 -3.30 -44.71 -9.01
N LYS A 658 -3.69 -45.83 -8.38
CA LYS A 658 -2.90 -47.07 -8.34
C LYS A 658 -2.55 -47.60 -9.73
N VAL A 659 -3.54 -47.64 -10.63
CA VAL A 659 -3.36 -48.15 -12.00
C VAL A 659 -2.48 -47.20 -12.80
N PHE A 660 -2.73 -45.89 -12.70
CA PHE A 660 -1.93 -44.89 -13.39
C PHE A 660 -0.46 -44.94 -12.95
N SER A 661 -0.21 -44.91 -11.64
CA SER A 661 1.12 -44.95 -11.04
C SER A 661 1.90 -46.21 -11.42
N ALA A 662 1.26 -47.38 -11.37
CA ALA A 662 1.89 -48.62 -11.83
C ALA A 662 2.28 -48.54 -13.31
N GLY A 663 1.38 -48.00 -14.15
CA GLY A 663 1.65 -47.92 -15.57
C GLY A 663 2.75 -46.94 -15.96
N ILE A 664 2.87 -45.81 -15.26
CA ILE A 664 4.00 -44.87 -15.42
C ILE A 664 5.31 -45.51 -14.95
N SER A 665 5.33 -46.16 -13.78
CA SER A 665 6.55 -46.81 -13.24
C SER A 665 7.08 -47.93 -14.15
N GLN A 666 6.19 -48.61 -14.88
CA GLN A 666 6.52 -49.71 -15.79
C GLN A 666 6.78 -49.23 -17.23
N GLY A 667 6.62 -47.92 -17.51
CA GLY A 667 6.77 -47.36 -18.85
C GLY A 667 5.67 -47.78 -19.83
N THR A 668 4.52 -48.24 -19.33
CA THR A 668 3.40 -48.75 -20.15
C THR A 668 2.49 -47.66 -20.74
N PHE A 669 2.66 -46.41 -20.28
CA PHE A 669 1.97 -45.23 -20.84
C PHE A 669 2.98 -44.26 -21.47
N PRO A 670 3.65 -44.63 -22.58
CA PRO A 670 4.63 -43.76 -23.22
C PRO A 670 3.95 -42.53 -23.85
N LEU A 671 4.60 -41.37 -23.74
CA LEU A 671 4.24 -40.20 -24.52
C LEU A 671 4.86 -40.32 -25.91
N GLU A 672 4.00 -40.57 -26.90
CA GLU A 672 4.39 -40.62 -28.31
C GLU A 672 4.64 -39.21 -28.85
N PHE A 673 5.55 -39.10 -29.82
CA PHE A 673 5.89 -37.85 -30.47
C PHE A 673 5.61 -37.95 -31.98
N GLU A 674 4.62 -37.20 -32.45
CA GLU A 674 4.27 -37.14 -33.87
C GLU A 674 5.30 -36.32 -34.66
N THR A 675 5.88 -36.94 -35.68
CA THR A 675 6.84 -36.30 -36.62
C THR A 675 6.16 -35.95 -37.95
N GLY A 676 6.80 -35.10 -38.76
CA GLY A 676 6.27 -34.66 -40.07
C GLY A 676 5.29 -33.48 -40.02
N LYS A 677 5.18 -32.80 -38.89
CA LYS A 677 4.45 -31.52 -38.72
C LYS A 677 5.29 -30.31 -39.13
N MET A 678 6.62 -30.42 -39.06
CA MET A 678 7.60 -29.34 -39.23
C MET A 678 8.91 -29.82 -39.87
N LYS A 679 9.88 -28.90 -40.03
CA LYS A 679 11.25 -29.24 -40.42
C LYS A 679 11.85 -30.24 -39.42
N PRO A 680 12.44 -31.36 -39.88
CA PRO A 680 12.95 -32.41 -39.00
C PRO A 680 13.92 -31.93 -37.90
N ALA A 681 14.74 -30.92 -38.20
CA ALA A 681 15.66 -30.35 -37.22
C ALA A 681 14.95 -29.67 -36.03
N LEU A 682 13.81 -29.01 -36.27
CA LEU A 682 13.03 -28.37 -35.21
C LEU A 682 12.26 -29.42 -34.40
N GLU A 683 11.69 -30.42 -35.08
CA GLU A 683 11.02 -31.56 -34.43
C GLU A 683 11.96 -32.32 -33.49
N ALA A 684 13.14 -32.69 -34.00
CA ALA A 684 14.16 -33.38 -33.20
C ALA A 684 14.60 -32.56 -31.98
N TYR A 685 14.70 -31.24 -32.13
CA TYR A 685 15.11 -30.36 -31.03
C TYR A 685 13.99 -30.17 -30.00
N TRP A 686 12.74 -30.02 -30.44
CA TRP A 686 11.57 -29.99 -29.57
C TRP A 686 11.42 -31.29 -28.78
N GLU A 687 11.45 -32.43 -29.47
CA GLU A 687 11.35 -33.75 -28.86
C GLU A 687 12.48 -33.98 -27.85
N LYS A 688 13.72 -33.67 -28.21
CA LYS A 688 14.88 -33.79 -27.31
C LYS A 688 14.69 -32.95 -26.04
N THR A 689 14.26 -31.70 -26.20
CA THR A 689 14.05 -30.77 -25.07
C THR A 689 12.92 -31.28 -24.17
N MET A 690 11.79 -31.70 -24.77
CA MET A 690 10.65 -32.26 -24.07
C MET A 690 11.04 -33.52 -23.29
N ARG A 691 11.74 -34.47 -23.93
CA ARG A 691 12.18 -35.71 -23.27
C ARG A 691 13.16 -35.45 -22.13
N ALA A 692 14.10 -34.51 -22.29
CA ALA A 692 15.03 -34.12 -21.23
C ALA A 692 14.29 -33.55 -20.00
N CYS A 693 13.20 -32.81 -20.20
CA CYS A 693 12.36 -32.33 -19.11
C CYS A 693 11.66 -33.47 -18.38
N LEU A 694 11.16 -34.46 -19.12
CA LEU A 694 10.45 -35.62 -18.57
C LEU A 694 11.38 -36.61 -17.84
N SER A 695 12.65 -36.70 -18.25
CA SER A 695 13.67 -37.56 -17.61
C SER A 695 14.40 -36.88 -16.44
N GLY A 696 14.24 -35.57 -16.25
CA GLY A 696 14.97 -34.80 -15.24
C GLY A 696 16.44 -34.58 -15.57
N GLU A 697 16.84 -34.72 -16.84
CA GLU A 697 18.23 -34.58 -17.30
C GLU A 697 18.65 -33.13 -17.59
N ILE A 698 17.75 -32.17 -17.37
CA ILE A 698 17.96 -30.76 -17.71
C ILE A 698 17.57 -29.84 -16.54
N ALA A 699 18.41 -28.85 -16.24
CA ALA A 699 18.08 -27.81 -15.28
C ALA A 699 17.25 -26.68 -15.93
N ILE A 700 16.47 -25.93 -15.14
CA ILE A 700 15.59 -24.86 -15.65
C ILE A 700 16.34 -23.77 -16.44
N LYS A 701 17.60 -23.50 -16.08
CA LYS A 701 18.46 -22.52 -16.77
C LYS A 701 18.80 -22.98 -18.18
N ASP A 702 19.13 -24.27 -18.34
CA ASP A 702 19.45 -24.85 -19.64
C ASP A 702 18.19 -24.93 -20.51
N TRP A 703 17.01 -25.18 -19.89
CA TRP A 703 15.72 -25.19 -20.57
C TRP A 703 15.38 -23.85 -21.26
N LYS A 704 15.61 -22.72 -20.58
CA LYS A 704 15.43 -21.38 -21.17
C LYS A 704 16.24 -21.20 -22.45
N ASP A 705 17.49 -21.64 -22.44
CA ASP A 705 18.38 -21.53 -23.59
C ASP A 705 17.91 -22.42 -24.75
N GLN A 706 17.41 -23.64 -24.45
CA GLN A 706 16.81 -24.51 -25.46
C GLN A 706 15.56 -23.86 -26.09
N LEU A 707 14.62 -23.33 -25.29
CA LEU A 707 13.42 -22.66 -25.81
C LEU A 707 13.75 -21.42 -26.65
N SER A 708 14.74 -20.65 -26.22
CA SER A 708 15.23 -19.49 -26.97
C SER A 708 15.82 -19.92 -28.32
N LEU A 709 16.47 -21.08 -28.39
CA LEU A 709 16.96 -21.62 -29.66
C LEU A 709 15.80 -22.08 -30.57
N ILE A 710 14.79 -22.76 -30.01
CA ILE A 710 13.56 -23.15 -30.73
C ILE A 710 12.89 -21.91 -31.32
N GLN A 711 12.75 -20.84 -30.53
CA GLN A 711 12.17 -19.58 -30.99
C GLN A 711 12.99 -18.93 -32.12
N LYS A 712 14.34 -18.94 -32.02
CA LYS A 712 15.22 -18.46 -33.10
C LYS A 712 15.07 -19.30 -34.37
N MET A 713 14.94 -20.62 -34.25
CA MET A 713 14.73 -21.52 -35.39
C MET A 713 13.38 -21.27 -36.07
N LEU A 714 12.32 -20.99 -35.29
CA LEU A 714 11.02 -20.56 -35.81
C LEU A 714 11.12 -19.21 -36.53
N ASN A 715 11.78 -18.21 -35.94
CA ASN A 715 11.86 -16.88 -36.56
C ASN A 715 12.70 -16.84 -37.85
N ARG A 716 13.76 -17.65 -37.96
CA ARG A 716 14.57 -17.75 -39.19
C ARG A 716 13.81 -18.31 -40.40
N ASN A 717 12.77 -19.10 -40.16
CA ASN A 717 11.96 -19.68 -41.22
C ASN A 717 10.94 -18.71 -41.83
N GLU A 718 10.69 -17.54 -41.22
CA GLU A 718 9.89 -16.47 -41.84
C GLU A 718 10.68 -15.69 -42.89
N SER A 719 12.01 -15.61 -42.76
CA SER A 719 12.86 -14.83 -43.67
C SER A 719 13.10 -15.51 -45.03
N THR A 720 12.55 -16.72 -45.22
CA THR A 720 12.74 -17.57 -46.40
C THR A 720 11.43 -18.00 -47.07
N VAL A 721 10.29 -17.42 -46.65
CA VAL A 721 8.95 -17.59 -47.26
C VAL A 721 8.51 -16.31 -47.93
#